data_AF-A0A6P5WHG6-F1
#
_entry.id   AF-A0A6P5WHG6-F1
#
_cell.length_a   1.000
_cell.length_b   1.000
_cell.length_c   1.000
_cell.angle_alpha   90.00
_cell.angle_beta   90.00
_cell.angle_gamma   90.00
#
_symmetry.space_group_name_H-M   'P 1'
#
loop_
_entity.id
_entity.type
_entity.pdbx_description
1 polymer ?
#
loop_
_entity_poly.entity_id
_entity_poly.type
_entity_poly.pdbx_seq_one_letter_code
_entity_poly.pdbx_strand_id
1 'polypeptide(L)'
;MSEEIEKPLLDPENFNREGIDLARLPLEEVFEQLRTSRGGLTSEDVEARLHIFGPNKLEEKSENKFLKFLSFMWNPLSWVMEAAAVMAIVLANGGGQGPDWQDFVGIICLLIINSTISFIEENNAGNAAAALMARLAPKTKVLRDGQWQERDAAILVPGDIISIKLGDIIPADARLLEGDPLKIDQSALTGESLPVTKRTGDEVFSGSTCKQGEIEAIVIATGVHSFFGKAAHLVDSTEVIGHFQQVLTSIGNFCICSIAVGMILEIIVMFPIQHRSYRDGINNLLVLLIGGIPIAMPTVLSVTLAIGSHRLSQQGAITKRMTAIEEMAGMDVLCSDKTGTLTLNRLTVDRNLIEVFSKDMDKDMIVLLAARASRMENQDAIDAAIVNMLADPKEARANIKEVHFLPFNPVDKRTAITYIDSDGNWYRASKGAPEQILSLCAEKDEIARKVHAIIDKFAERGLRSLGVAFQEVPERTKESPGGPWTFCGLLALFDPPRHDSAETIRRALNLGVCVKMITGDQLAIAKETGRRLGMGTNMYPSSSLLGRERDENEALPVDELIEKADGFAGVFPEHKYEIVKILQEKKHVVGMTGDGVNDAPALKKADIGIAVADATDAARSAADIVLTEPGLSVIVSAVLTSRAIFQRMKNYTIYAVSITIRIVLGFVLLALIWEYDFPPFMVLIIAILNDGTIMTISKDRVKPSPGPDSWKLNEIFATGIVIGTYLALVTVLFYWIVVDTEFLEVFKFTNLVSSFSPYRYFWKLIIFPKNLFFLLQTHFNVKSISDNTDQISSAVYLQVSIISQALIFVTRSQSWSFLERPGVLLMCAFVVAQLVATLIAVYADISFAYINGIGWGWAGVIWLYSLIFYIPLDIIKFIVRYALSGEAWNLLFDRKTAFTSKKDYGKEDRAAKWVLSQRSLQGLMTADLDFNGRKSRSSLIAEQARRRAEIARLGEIHTLRGHVESVVRLKNLDLNVIQSAHTV
;
A
#
# COMPACT_ATOMS: atom_id res chain seq x y z
N MET A 1 -15.32 -54.05 -29.53
CA MET A 1 -15.48 -53.19 -28.34
C MET A 1 -14.16 -52.54 -27.89
N SER A 2 -13.09 -52.59 -28.68
CA SER A 2 -11.77 -51.99 -28.39
C SER A 2 -11.36 -50.90 -29.39
N GLU A 3 -12.15 -50.65 -30.44
CA GLU A 3 -11.87 -49.61 -31.47
C GLU A 3 -12.62 -48.28 -31.22
N GLU A 4 -13.56 -48.20 -30.27
CA GLU A 4 -14.28 -46.96 -29.95
C GLU A 4 -13.56 -46.08 -28.90
N ILE A 5 -12.54 -46.61 -28.22
CA ILE A 5 -11.76 -45.89 -27.20
C ILE A 5 -10.72 -44.93 -27.84
N GLU A 6 -10.44 -45.07 -29.14
CA GLU A 6 -9.44 -44.25 -29.85
C GLU A 6 -9.97 -42.89 -30.36
N LYS A 7 -11.20 -42.49 -30.04
CA LYS A 7 -11.75 -41.16 -30.39
C LYS A 7 -12.20 -40.40 -29.13
N PRO A 8 -11.40 -39.46 -28.59
CA PRO A 8 -11.68 -38.82 -27.30
C PRO A 8 -12.71 -37.67 -27.40
N LEU A 9 -13.83 -37.90 -28.08
CA LEU A 9 -14.91 -36.92 -28.17
C LEU A 9 -16.01 -37.21 -27.14
N LEU A 10 -16.27 -36.25 -26.25
CA LEU A 10 -17.41 -36.24 -25.35
C LEU A 10 -18.64 -35.74 -26.10
N ASP A 11 -19.74 -36.50 -26.08
CA ASP A 11 -21.01 -36.07 -26.68
C ASP A 11 -21.72 -35.06 -25.74
N PRO A 12 -21.99 -33.81 -26.16
CA PRO A 12 -22.56 -32.79 -25.28
C PRO A 12 -23.94 -33.17 -24.72
N GLU A 13 -24.71 -33.98 -25.44
CA GLU A 13 -26.04 -34.45 -25.01
C GLU A 13 -25.98 -35.53 -23.91
N ASN A 14 -24.86 -36.24 -23.74
CA ASN A 14 -24.72 -37.32 -22.76
C ASN A 14 -24.25 -36.83 -21.38
N PHE A 15 -23.46 -35.74 -21.30
CA PHE A 15 -22.99 -35.20 -20.02
C PHE A 15 -24.12 -34.50 -19.24
N ASN A 16 -25.17 -34.05 -19.93
CA ASN A 16 -26.29 -33.30 -19.38
C ASN A 16 -27.49 -34.16 -18.91
N ARG A 17 -27.37 -35.49 -18.88
CA ARG A 17 -28.40 -36.34 -18.27
C ARG A 17 -28.30 -36.26 -16.74
N GLU A 18 -29.20 -35.46 -16.18
CA GLU A 18 -29.49 -35.33 -14.75
C GLU A 18 -29.20 -36.62 -13.95
N GLY A 19 -28.17 -36.61 -13.10
CA GLY A 19 -28.05 -37.55 -11.98
C GLY A 19 -26.73 -38.29 -11.77
N ILE A 20 -25.73 -38.19 -12.65
CA ILE A 20 -24.44 -38.89 -12.45
C ILE A 20 -23.50 -38.01 -11.61
N ASP A 21 -23.43 -38.32 -10.32
CA ASP A 21 -22.44 -37.74 -9.40
C ASP A 21 -21.08 -38.42 -9.63
N LEU A 22 -20.26 -37.82 -10.50
CA LEU A 22 -18.90 -38.28 -10.82
C LEU A 22 -17.99 -38.36 -9.58
N ALA A 23 -18.38 -37.76 -8.44
CA ALA A 23 -17.67 -37.90 -7.17
C ALA A 23 -17.87 -39.28 -6.51
N ARG A 24 -18.96 -40.00 -6.83
CA ARG A 24 -19.32 -41.27 -6.16
C ARG A 24 -18.97 -42.53 -6.94
N LEU A 25 -18.69 -42.41 -8.25
CA LEU A 25 -18.33 -43.56 -9.09
C LEU A 25 -16.97 -44.17 -8.71
N PRO A 26 -16.59 -45.37 -9.13
CA PRO A 26 -15.20 -45.83 -9.11
C PRO A 26 -14.30 -44.98 -10.02
N LEU A 27 -12.99 -44.91 -9.74
CA LEU A 27 -12.04 -44.13 -10.54
C LEU A 27 -11.99 -44.58 -12.00
N GLU A 28 -12.04 -45.88 -12.27
CA GLU A 28 -12.04 -46.44 -13.62
C GLU A 28 -13.26 -45.99 -14.43
N GLU A 29 -14.45 -45.97 -13.81
CA GLU A 29 -15.67 -45.48 -14.46
C GLU A 29 -15.62 -43.98 -14.74
N VAL A 30 -14.91 -43.19 -13.93
CA VAL A 30 -14.68 -41.75 -14.20
C VAL A 30 -13.84 -41.56 -15.45
N PHE A 31 -12.80 -42.38 -15.66
CA PHE A 31 -12.01 -42.34 -16.91
C PHE A 31 -12.84 -42.69 -18.13
N GLU A 32 -13.72 -43.70 -18.03
CA GLU A 32 -14.63 -44.10 -19.11
C GLU A 32 -15.67 -43.01 -19.42
N GLN A 33 -16.33 -42.45 -18.39
CA GLN A 33 -17.35 -41.41 -18.51
C GLN A 33 -16.77 -40.11 -19.12
N LEU A 34 -15.58 -39.70 -18.67
CA LEU A 34 -14.91 -38.50 -19.17
C LEU A 34 -14.12 -38.75 -20.46
N ARG A 35 -14.13 -39.98 -20.99
CA ARG A 35 -13.38 -40.44 -22.18
C ARG A 35 -11.95 -39.90 -22.18
N THR A 36 -11.22 -40.16 -21.10
CA THR A 36 -9.86 -39.66 -20.91
C THR A 36 -8.92 -40.82 -20.57
N SER A 37 -7.62 -40.63 -20.80
CA SER A 37 -6.60 -41.65 -20.58
C SER A 37 -5.70 -41.26 -19.42
N ARG A 38 -4.99 -42.22 -18.79
CA ARG A 38 -3.96 -41.92 -17.78
C ARG A 38 -2.78 -41.08 -18.35
N GLY A 39 -2.64 -41.00 -19.68
CA GLY A 39 -1.65 -40.14 -20.35
C GLY A 39 -2.11 -38.70 -20.59
N GLY A 40 -3.31 -38.33 -20.11
CA GLY A 40 -3.91 -37.02 -20.32
C GLY A 40 -4.72 -36.92 -21.62
N LEU A 41 -5.19 -35.71 -21.92
CA LEU A 41 -5.94 -35.37 -23.13
C LEU A 41 -5.01 -34.92 -24.27
N THR A 42 -5.48 -35.03 -25.51
CA THR A 42 -4.77 -34.45 -26.66
C THR A 42 -5.13 -32.96 -26.82
N SER A 43 -4.24 -32.19 -27.44
CA SER A 43 -4.49 -30.75 -27.69
C SER A 43 -5.76 -30.49 -28.53
N GLU A 44 -6.12 -31.38 -29.47
CA GLU A 44 -7.33 -31.25 -30.29
C GLU A 44 -8.61 -31.45 -29.48
N ASP A 45 -8.63 -32.44 -28.58
CA ASP A 45 -9.82 -32.70 -27.74
C ASP A 45 -10.08 -31.56 -26.76
N VAL A 46 -9.01 -30.94 -26.24
CA VAL A 46 -9.12 -29.80 -25.35
C VAL A 46 -9.79 -28.63 -26.04
N GLU A 47 -9.40 -28.31 -27.28
CA GLU A 47 -9.99 -27.21 -28.05
C GLU A 47 -11.48 -27.47 -28.33
N ALA A 48 -11.86 -28.71 -28.64
CA ALA A 48 -13.25 -29.11 -28.79
C ALA A 48 -14.03 -28.96 -27.46
N ARG A 49 -13.48 -29.41 -26.32
CA ARG A 49 -14.12 -29.29 -25.00
C ARG A 49 -14.24 -27.83 -24.54
N LEU A 50 -13.26 -26.98 -24.85
CA LEU A 50 -13.33 -25.54 -24.56
C LEU A 50 -14.49 -24.87 -25.31
N HIS A 51 -14.77 -25.30 -26.54
CA HIS A 51 -15.93 -24.82 -27.29
C HIS A 51 -17.27 -25.27 -26.70
N ILE A 52 -17.33 -26.44 -26.05
CA ILE A 52 -18.55 -27.02 -25.47
C ILE A 52 -18.82 -26.48 -24.06
N PHE A 53 -17.83 -26.57 -23.17
CA PHE A 53 -17.96 -26.24 -21.76
C PHE A 53 -17.62 -24.77 -21.44
N GLY A 54 -16.95 -24.09 -22.38
CA GLY A 54 -16.40 -22.77 -22.14
C GLY A 54 -15.13 -22.80 -21.27
N PRO A 55 -14.51 -21.63 -21.05
CA PRO A 55 -13.33 -21.51 -20.21
C PRO A 55 -13.67 -21.74 -18.72
N ASN A 56 -12.70 -22.25 -17.96
CA ASN A 56 -12.76 -22.38 -16.51
C ASN A 56 -12.61 -21.02 -15.81
N LYS A 57 -13.62 -20.17 -15.99
CA LYS A 57 -13.73 -18.84 -15.39
C LYS A 57 -15.18 -18.62 -14.97
N LEU A 58 -15.40 -17.83 -13.92
CA LEU A 58 -16.73 -17.35 -13.61
C LEU A 58 -17.20 -16.42 -14.73
N GLU A 59 -18.49 -16.44 -15.03
CA GLU A 59 -19.08 -15.52 -16.00
C GLU A 59 -18.81 -14.07 -15.57
N GLU A 60 -18.02 -13.36 -16.36
CA GLU A 60 -17.87 -11.92 -16.19
C GLU A 60 -19.15 -11.26 -16.71
N LYS A 61 -19.84 -10.50 -15.86
CA LYS A 61 -20.93 -9.63 -16.31
C LYS A 61 -20.37 -8.65 -17.33
N SER A 62 -20.65 -8.89 -18.61
CA SER A 62 -20.28 -7.95 -19.66
C SER A 62 -21.16 -6.72 -19.54
N GLU A 63 -20.63 -5.65 -18.97
CA GLU A 63 -21.31 -4.37 -19.00
C GLU A 63 -21.33 -3.83 -20.43
N ASN A 64 -22.52 -3.44 -20.90
CA ASN A 64 -22.62 -2.73 -22.16
C ASN A 64 -21.84 -1.42 -22.06
N LYS A 65 -20.88 -1.21 -22.97
CA LYS A 65 -20.05 0.01 -23.03
C LYS A 65 -20.88 1.30 -23.05
N PHE A 66 -22.05 1.27 -23.68
CA PHE A 66 -22.98 2.40 -23.70
C PHE A 66 -23.63 2.66 -22.33
N LEU A 67 -24.04 1.62 -21.60
CA LEU A 67 -24.56 1.77 -20.23
C LEU A 67 -23.48 2.27 -19.28
N LYS A 68 -22.23 1.77 -19.44
CA LYS A 68 -21.08 2.27 -18.70
C LYS A 68 -20.80 3.75 -18.99
N PHE A 69 -20.90 4.17 -20.25
CA PHE A 69 -20.83 5.60 -20.61
C PHE A 69 -21.90 6.43 -19.90
N LEU A 70 -23.16 5.96 -19.91
CA LEU A 70 -24.27 6.67 -19.27
C LEU A 70 -24.13 6.73 -17.74
N SER A 71 -23.51 5.71 -17.13
CA SER A 71 -23.20 5.71 -15.69
C SER A 71 -22.30 6.89 -15.28
N PHE A 72 -21.37 7.32 -16.13
CA PHE A 72 -20.55 8.51 -15.86
C PHE A 72 -21.36 9.81 -15.80
N MET A 73 -22.50 9.87 -16.50
CA MET A 73 -23.42 11.01 -16.43
C MET A 73 -24.29 10.98 -15.16
N TRP A 74 -24.34 9.86 -14.44
CA TRP A 74 -25.25 9.62 -13.31
C TRP A 74 -24.52 9.55 -11.96
N ASN A 75 -23.49 10.37 -11.77
CA ASN A 75 -22.84 10.51 -10.48
C ASN A 75 -23.50 11.65 -9.65
N PRO A 76 -23.33 11.70 -8.31
CA PRO A 76 -23.97 12.72 -7.47
C PRO A 76 -23.63 14.16 -7.85
N LEU A 77 -22.43 14.43 -8.38
CA LEU A 77 -22.04 15.77 -8.84
C LEU A 77 -22.76 16.14 -10.14
N SER A 78 -22.94 15.17 -11.04
CA SER A 78 -23.70 15.33 -12.28
C SER A 78 -25.19 15.55 -12.02
N TRP A 79 -25.79 14.97 -10.97
CA TRP A 79 -27.18 15.27 -10.60
C TRP A 79 -27.39 16.74 -10.23
N VAL A 80 -26.42 17.34 -9.54
CA VAL A 80 -26.50 18.77 -9.20
C VAL A 80 -26.34 19.64 -10.46
N MET A 81 -25.50 19.22 -11.42
CA MET A 81 -25.38 19.89 -12.72
C MET A 81 -26.63 19.73 -13.59
N GLU A 82 -27.28 18.57 -13.57
CA GLU A 82 -28.55 18.34 -14.24
C GLU A 82 -29.65 19.23 -13.61
N ALA A 83 -29.67 19.33 -12.28
CA ALA A 83 -30.55 20.27 -11.59
C ALA A 83 -30.28 21.72 -12.00
N ALA A 84 -29.00 22.12 -12.20
CA ALA A 84 -28.64 23.43 -12.72
C ALA A 84 -29.13 23.64 -14.17
N ALA A 85 -29.01 22.64 -15.03
CA ALA A 85 -29.53 22.68 -16.40
C ALA A 85 -31.06 22.82 -16.41
N VAL A 86 -31.77 22.05 -15.59
CA VAL A 86 -33.22 22.17 -15.43
C VAL A 86 -33.60 23.55 -14.88
N MET A 87 -32.83 24.08 -13.93
CA MET A 87 -33.04 25.42 -13.37
C MET A 87 -32.94 26.51 -14.45
N ALA A 88 -31.99 26.39 -15.38
CA ALA A 88 -31.81 27.32 -16.51
C ALA A 88 -32.99 27.32 -17.50
N ILE A 89 -33.79 26.25 -17.57
CA ILE A 89 -35.01 26.21 -18.39
C ILE A 89 -36.25 26.64 -17.59
N VAL A 90 -36.41 26.10 -16.38
CA VAL A 90 -37.66 26.21 -15.63
C VAL A 90 -37.75 27.52 -14.86
N LEU A 91 -36.67 27.94 -14.20
CA LEU A 91 -36.65 29.11 -13.32
C LEU A 91 -36.16 30.38 -14.01
N ALA A 92 -35.48 30.28 -15.15
CA ALA A 92 -35.06 31.43 -15.97
C ALA A 92 -36.21 32.15 -16.69
N ASN A 93 -37.47 31.73 -16.49
CA ASN A 93 -38.62 32.34 -17.13
C ASN A 93 -39.04 33.61 -16.38
N GLY A 94 -38.71 34.79 -16.94
CA GLY A 94 -39.07 36.07 -16.32
C GLY A 94 -38.48 37.30 -17.01
N GLY A 95 -38.97 38.49 -16.67
CA GLY A 95 -38.40 39.77 -17.14
C GLY A 95 -38.59 40.10 -18.63
N GLY A 96 -39.47 39.39 -19.35
CA GLY A 96 -39.68 39.58 -20.80
C GLY A 96 -38.67 38.87 -21.70
N GLN A 97 -37.74 38.10 -21.11
CA GLN A 97 -36.80 37.22 -21.82
C GLN A 97 -37.26 35.75 -21.71
N GLY A 98 -36.96 34.96 -22.74
CA GLY A 98 -37.23 33.52 -22.75
C GLY A 98 -36.24 32.73 -21.87
N PRO A 99 -36.44 31.40 -21.76
CA PRO A 99 -35.51 30.52 -21.03
C PRO A 99 -34.12 30.50 -21.66
N ASP A 100 -33.08 30.28 -20.83
CA ASP A 100 -31.67 30.23 -21.26
C ASP A 100 -31.32 28.90 -21.93
N TRP A 101 -31.80 28.73 -23.17
CA TRP A 101 -31.47 27.55 -23.97
C TRP A 101 -29.96 27.40 -24.20
N GLN A 102 -29.23 28.51 -24.30
CA GLN A 102 -27.79 28.51 -24.51
C GLN A 102 -27.04 27.92 -23.32
N ASP A 103 -27.41 28.30 -22.09
CA ASP A 103 -26.79 27.77 -20.87
C ASP A 103 -27.17 26.31 -20.65
N PHE A 104 -28.44 25.93 -20.90
CA PHE A 104 -28.87 24.54 -20.83
C PHE A 104 -28.08 23.63 -21.80
N VAL A 105 -28.02 24.01 -23.09
CA VAL A 105 -27.26 23.26 -24.10
C VAL A 105 -25.78 23.26 -23.72
N GLY A 106 -25.25 24.37 -23.23
CA GLY A 106 -23.88 24.49 -22.76
C GLY A 106 -23.55 23.51 -21.62
N ILE A 107 -24.40 23.42 -20.59
CA ILE A 107 -24.22 22.49 -19.47
C ILE A 107 -24.29 21.04 -19.95
N ILE A 108 -25.24 20.70 -20.83
CA ILE A 108 -25.33 19.36 -21.41
C ILE A 108 -24.07 19.04 -22.23
N CYS A 109 -23.58 19.98 -23.03
CA CYS A 109 -22.33 19.81 -23.77
C CYS A 109 -21.14 19.60 -22.83
N LEU A 110 -21.04 20.34 -21.72
CA LEU A 110 -20.01 20.13 -20.70
C LEU A 110 -20.10 18.72 -20.09
N LEU A 111 -21.31 18.27 -19.72
CA LEU A 111 -21.52 16.91 -19.19
C LEU A 111 -21.11 15.84 -20.21
N ILE A 112 -21.50 15.98 -21.47
CA ILE A 112 -21.12 15.04 -22.54
C ILE A 112 -19.60 15.02 -22.75
N ILE A 113 -18.94 16.17 -22.79
CA ILE A 113 -17.48 16.26 -22.94
C ILE A 113 -16.80 15.58 -21.74
N ASN A 114 -17.23 15.90 -20.52
CA ASN A 114 -16.65 15.34 -19.30
C ASN A 114 -16.84 13.80 -19.26
N SER A 115 -18.04 13.30 -19.56
CA SER A 115 -18.32 11.86 -19.62
C SER A 115 -17.55 11.17 -20.74
N THR A 116 -17.32 11.82 -21.88
CA THR A 116 -16.51 11.29 -22.98
C THR A 116 -15.05 11.15 -22.58
N ILE A 117 -14.46 12.19 -21.98
CA ILE A 117 -13.09 12.14 -21.46
C ILE A 117 -12.97 11.06 -20.40
N SER A 118 -13.94 10.99 -19.48
CA SER A 118 -13.97 10.01 -18.39
C SER A 118 -14.05 8.58 -18.90
N PHE A 119 -14.94 8.31 -19.86
CA PHE A 119 -15.10 6.99 -20.46
C PHE A 119 -13.84 6.55 -21.22
N ILE A 120 -13.24 7.43 -22.03
CA ILE A 120 -12.03 7.11 -22.80
C ILE A 120 -10.86 6.78 -21.85
N GLU A 121 -10.63 7.64 -20.86
CA GLU A 121 -9.50 7.47 -19.95
C GLU A 121 -9.71 6.26 -19.02
N GLU A 122 -10.91 6.03 -18.50
CA GLU A 122 -11.19 4.85 -17.67
C GLU A 122 -11.14 3.55 -18.47
N ASN A 123 -11.59 3.54 -19.73
CA ASN A 123 -11.47 2.37 -20.58
C ASN A 123 -9.99 2.07 -20.94
N ASN A 124 -9.18 3.11 -21.20
CA ASN A 124 -7.75 2.95 -21.43
C ASN A 124 -7.03 2.42 -20.17
N ALA A 125 -7.37 2.98 -19.01
CA ALA A 125 -6.92 2.50 -17.70
C ALA A 125 -7.33 1.04 -17.45
N GLY A 126 -8.59 0.69 -17.72
CA GLY A 126 -9.14 -0.65 -17.57
C GLY A 126 -8.46 -1.68 -18.46
N ASN A 127 -8.20 -1.35 -19.73
CA ASN A 127 -7.46 -2.22 -20.65
C ASN A 127 -6.02 -2.46 -20.17
N ALA A 128 -5.35 -1.42 -19.67
CA ALA A 128 -4.02 -1.56 -19.10
C ALA A 128 -4.05 -2.45 -17.85
N ALA A 129 -5.03 -2.27 -16.96
CA ALA A 129 -5.22 -3.10 -15.78
C ALA A 129 -5.54 -4.56 -16.13
N ALA A 130 -6.38 -4.83 -17.14
CA ALA A 130 -6.71 -6.17 -17.60
C ALA A 130 -5.47 -6.93 -18.09
N ALA A 131 -4.59 -6.26 -18.85
CA ALA A 131 -3.32 -6.85 -19.28
C ALA A 131 -2.39 -7.20 -18.10
N LEU A 132 -2.48 -6.45 -17.00
CA LEU A 132 -1.75 -6.73 -15.76
C LEU A 132 -2.36 -7.92 -15.00
N MET A 133 -3.69 -7.96 -14.89
CA MET A 133 -4.41 -9.06 -14.24
C MET A 133 -4.21 -10.39 -14.96
N ALA A 134 -4.10 -10.37 -16.30
CA ALA A 134 -3.78 -11.56 -17.08
C ALA A 134 -2.44 -12.20 -16.66
N ARG A 135 -1.45 -11.41 -16.20
CA ARG A 135 -0.17 -11.94 -15.68
C ARG A 135 -0.30 -12.60 -14.30
N LEU A 136 -1.36 -12.29 -13.57
CA LEU A 136 -1.68 -12.85 -12.25
C LEU A 136 -2.69 -14.00 -12.35
N ALA A 137 -3.12 -14.38 -13.55
CA ALA A 137 -4.07 -15.47 -13.73
C ALA A 137 -3.49 -16.75 -13.08
N PRO A 138 -4.30 -17.50 -12.30
CA PRO A 138 -3.86 -18.75 -11.70
C PRO A 138 -3.35 -19.69 -12.79
N LYS A 139 -2.23 -20.37 -12.51
CA LYS A 139 -1.66 -21.36 -13.42
C LYS A 139 -1.81 -22.74 -12.80
N THR A 140 -1.81 -23.75 -13.66
CA THR A 140 -1.90 -25.14 -13.23
C THR A 140 -0.99 -26.00 -14.10
N LYS A 141 -0.48 -27.08 -13.51
CA LYS A 141 0.27 -28.10 -14.24
C LYS A 141 -0.70 -29.15 -14.74
N VAL A 142 -0.81 -29.27 -16.06
CA VAL A 142 -1.68 -30.20 -16.77
C VAL A 142 -0.83 -31.22 -17.52
N LEU A 143 -1.32 -32.46 -17.60
CA LEU A 143 -0.75 -33.49 -18.45
C LEU A 143 -1.52 -33.51 -19.78
N ARG A 144 -0.87 -33.07 -20.86
CA ARG A 144 -1.43 -33.03 -22.21
C ARG A 144 -0.44 -33.57 -23.22
N ASP A 145 -0.92 -34.34 -24.20
CA ASP A 145 -0.09 -35.03 -25.19
C ASP A 145 1.02 -35.90 -24.54
N GLY A 146 0.75 -36.47 -23.36
CA GLY A 146 1.71 -37.26 -22.58
C GLY A 146 2.84 -36.46 -21.91
N GLN A 147 2.80 -35.13 -21.92
CA GLN A 147 3.79 -34.26 -21.30
C GLN A 147 3.18 -33.31 -20.27
N TRP A 148 3.90 -33.08 -19.17
CA TRP A 148 3.53 -32.08 -18.18
C TRP A 148 3.83 -30.67 -18.70
N GLN A 149 2.80 -29.83 -18.73
CA GLN A 149 2.89 -28.44 -19.17
C GLN A 149 2.22 -27.53 -18.15
N GLU A 150 2.78 -26.33 -17.96
CA GLU A 150 2.15 -25.30 -17.12
C GLU A 150 1.32 -24.36 -17.99
N ARG A 151 0.03 -24.24 -17.68
CA ARG A 151 -0.96 -23.48 -18.46
C ARG A 151 -1.87 -22.66 -17.55
N ASP A 152 -2.56 -21.68 -18.12
CA ASP A 152 -3.53 -20.86 -17.38
C ASP A 152 -4.71 -21.73 -16.93
N ALA A 153 -5.16 -21.56 -15.68
CA ALA A 153 -6.27 -22.33 -15.13
C ALA A 153 -7.58 -22.13 -15.91
N ALA A 154 -7.72 -21.00 -16.62
CA ALA A 154 -8.88 -20.68 -17.44
C ALA A 154 -9.07 -21.62 -18.66
N ILE A 155 -8.01 -22.29 -19.12
CA ILE A 155 -8.09 -23.21 -20.26
C ILE A 155 -8.29 -24.68 -19.83
N LEU A 156 -8.53 -24.93 -18.55
CA LEU A 156 -8.85 -26.26 -18.04
C LEU A 156 -10.23 -26.70 -18.53
N VAL A 157 -10.33 -27.97 -18.88
CA VAL A 157 -11.58 -28.62 -19.28
C VAL A 157 -11.84 -29.87 -18.43
N PRO A 158 -13.11 -30.29 -18.28
CA PRO A 158 -13.43 -31.59 -17.68
C PRO A 158 -12.67 -32.73 -18.38
N GLY A 159 -12.02 -33.59 -17.61
CA GLY A 159 -11.18 -34.71 -18.08
C GLY A 159 -9.68 -34.40 -18.19
N ASP A 160 -9.24 -33.15 -17.98
CA ASP A 160 -7.81 -32.83 -17.84
C ASP A 160 -7.23 -33.53 -16.59
N ILE A 161 -5.99 -34.02 -16.69
CA ILE A 161 -5.22 -34.49 -15.53
C ILE A 161 -4.33 -33.34 -15.05
N ILE A 162 -4.44 -33.02 -13.77
CA ILE A 162 -3.68 -31.97 -13.10
C ILE A 162 -2.80 -32.55 -11.99
N SER A 163 -1.68 -31.88 -11.72
CA SER A 163 -0.84 -32.16 -10.55
C SER A 163 -1.13 -31.12 -9.47
N ILE A 164 -1.47 -31.57 -8.27
CA ILE A 164 -1.74 -30.71 -7.11
C ILE A 164 -0.57 -30.84 -6.15
N LYS A 165 0.10 -29.72 -5.85
CA LYS A 165 1.22 -29.66 -4.92
C LYS A 165 0.88 -28.83 -3.69
N LEU A 166 1.74 -28.89 -2.68
CA LEU A 166 1.63 -28.05 -1.49
C LEU A 166 1.61 -26.56 -1.89
N GLY A 167 0.56 -25.87 -1.47
CA GLY A 167 0.36 -24.43 -1.70
C GLY A 167 -0.35 -24.05 -2.99
N ASP A 168 -0.63 -25.01 -3.87
CA ASP A 168 -1.46 -24.79 -5.03
C ASP A 168 -2.91 -24.51 -4.59
N ILE A 169 -3.53 -23.56 -5.28
CA ILE A 169 -4.98 -23.38 -5.23
C ILE A 169 -5.57 -24.40 -6.20
N ILE A 170 -6.55 -25.17 -5.73
CA ILE A 170 -7.23 -26.15 -6.57
C ILE A 170 -7.99 -25.37 -7.68
N PRO A 171 -7.66 -25.58 -8.96
CA PRO A 171 -8.11 -24.70 -10.03
C PRO A 171 -9.53 -25.01 -10.55
N ALA A 172 -9.98 -26.24 -10.33
CA ALA A 172 -11.28 -26.77 -10.77
C ALA A 172 -11.67 -27.92 -9.82
N ASP A 173 -12.95 -28.29 -9.79
CA ASP A 173 -13.36 -29.46 -8.99
C ASP A 173 -12.76 -30.71 -9.64
N ALA A 174 -12.10 -31.54 -8.84
CA ALA A 174 -11.29 -32.64 -9.33
C ALA A 174 -11.37 -33.87 -8.42
N ARG A 175 -10.98 -35.02 -8.97
CA ARG A 175 -10.93 -36.29 -8.27
C ARG A 175 -9.51 -36.79 -8.15
N LEU A 176 -9.12 -37.18 -6.94
CA LEU A 176 -7.75 -37.58 -6.66
C LEU A 176 -7.43 -38.95 -7.26
N LEU A 177 -6.30 -39.05 -7.95
CA LEU A 177 -5.76 -40.29 -8.47
C LEU A 177 -4.97 -41.05 -7.38
N GLU A 178 -4.20 -42.06 -7.77
CA GLU A 178 -3.39 -42.87 -6.87
C GLU A 178 -2.25 -42.03 -6.26
N GLY A 179 -2.11 -42.04 -4.94
CA GLY A 179 -1.05 -41.29 -4.25
C GLY A 179 -1.19 -41.29 -2.73
N ASP A 180 -0.23 -40.65 -2.05
CA ASP A 180 -0.31 -40.47 -0.61
C ASP A 180 -1.41 -39.44 -0.26
N PRO A 181 -2.11 -39.57 0.89
CA PRO A 181 -3.18 -38.64 1.26
C PRO A 181 -2.68 -37.20 1.38
N LEU A 182 -3.46 -36.23 0.91
CA LEU A 182 -3.19 -34.80 1.10
C LEU A 182 -4.14 -34.17 2.10
N LYS A 183 -3.75 -33.02 2.65
CA LYS A 183 -4.63 -32.18 3.46
C LYS A 183 -5.02 -30.93 2.69
N ILE A 184 -6.32 -30.68 2.61
CA ILE A 184 -6.89 -29.56 1.88
C ILE A 184 -7.60 -28.65 2.85
N ASP A 185 -7.28 -27.37 2.78
CA ASP A 185 -7.99 -26.31 3.47
C ASP A 185 -9.18 -25.87 2.63
N GLN A 186 -10.37 -26.13 3.17
CA GLN A 186 -11.66 -25.77 2.58
C GLN A 186 -12.34 -24.62 3.34
N SER A 187 -11.61 -23.92 4.22
CA SER A 187 -12.16 -22.85 5.06
C SER A 187 -12.84 -21.74 4.28
N ALA A 188 -12.35 -21.42 3.07
CA ALA A 188 -12.96 -20.44 2.18
C ALA A 188 -14.36 -20.87 1.67
N LEU A 189 -14.65 -22.16 1.65
CA LEU A 189 -15.88 -22.76 1.13
C LEU A 189 -16.86 -23.16 2.23
N THR A 190 -16.36 -23.85 3.26
CA THR A 190 -17.19 -24.43 4.33
C THR A 190 -17.20 -23.59 5.59
N GLY A 191 -16.26 -22.65 5.74
CA GLY A 191 -16.02 -21.91 6.98
C GLY A 191 -15.27 -22.70 8.05
N GLU A 192 -15.00 -23.99 7.84
CA GLU A 192 -14.28 -24.83 8.80
C GLU A 192 -12.77 -24.60 8.67
N SER A 193 -12.12 -24.23 9.79
CA SER A 193 -10.70 -23.84 9.78
C SER A 193 -9.72 -25.01 9.76
N LEU A 194 -10.18 -26.24 10.01
CA LEU A 194 -9.32 -27.42 10.06
C LEU A 194 -9.16 -28.04 8.67
N PRO A 195 -7.92 -28.25 8.19
CA PRO A 195 -7.69 -28.93 6.92
C PRO A 195 -8.22 -30.37 6.94
N VAL A 196 -8.96 -30.74 5.91
CA VAL A 196 -9.55 -32.08 5.74
C VAL A 196 -8.55 -32.98 5.03
N THR A 197 -8.39 -34.20 5.52
CA THR A 197 -7.54 -35.21 4.86
C THR A 197 -8.33 -35.87 3.73
N LYS A 198 -7.76 -35.86 2.52
CA LYS A 198 -8.32 -36.42 1.29
C LYS A 198 -7.43 -37.54 0.77
N ARG A 199 -8.05 -38.64 0.35
CA ARG A 199 -7.40 -39.87 -0.12
C ARG A 199 -7.68 -40.09 -1.60
N THR A 200 -7.00 -41.06 -2.20
CA THR A 200 -7.28 -41.52 -3.57
C THR A 200 -8.78 -41.79 -3.76
N GLY A 201 -9.33 -41.24 -4.84
CA GLY A 201 -10.74 -41.34 -5.19
C GLY A 201 -11.64 -40.30 -4.53
N ASP A 202 -11.17 -39.52 -3.56
CA ASP A 202 -11.95 -38.43 -2.97
C ASP A 202 -12.02 -37.22 -3.93
N GLU A 203 -13.10 -36.45 -3.80
CA GLU A 203 -13.28 -35.18 -4.50
C GLU A 203 -12.63 -34.01 -3.76
N VAL A 204 -12.10 -33.07 -4.54
CA VAL A 204 -11.50 -31.81 -4.10
C VAL A 204 -12.14 -30.64 -4.85
N PHE A 205 -12.37 -29.54 -4.14
CA PHE A 205 -13.13 -28.40 -4.68
C PHE A 205 -12.23 -27.26 -5.11
N SER A 206 -12.60 -26.62 -6.22
CA SER A 206 -12.04 -25.36 -6.71
C SER A 206 -11.99 -24.28 -5.62
N GLY A 207 -10.91 -23.50 -5.58
CA GLY A 207 -10.69 -22.47 -4.58
C GLY A 207 -10.19 -22.98 -3.21
N SER A 208 -10.19 -24.30 -2.99
CA SER A 208 -9.51 -24.90 -1.83
C SER A 208 -7.99 -24.78 -1.97
N THR A 209 -7.26 -24.87 -0.87
CA THR A 209 -5.78 -24.79 -0.90
C THR A 209 -5.14 -26.06 -0.36
N CYS A 210 -4.17 -26.62 -1.08
CA CYS A 210 -3.42 -27.77 -0.59
C CYS A 210 -2.44 -27.35 0.52
N LYS A 211 -2.60 -27.88 1.73
CA LYS A 211 -1.73 -27.58 2.89
C LYS A 211 -0.60 -28.58 3.07
N GLN A 212 -0.82 -29.84 2.69
CA GLN A 212 0.14 -30.94 2.86
C GLN A 212 -0.06 -32.00 1.78
N GLY A 213 1.03 -32.61 1.31
CA GLY A 213 0.99 -33.68 0.31
C GLY A 213 1.08 -33.18 -1.12
N GLU A 214 1.20 -34.14 -2.04
CA GLU A 214 1.19 -33.92 -3.48
C GLU A 214 0.51 -35.15 -4.11
N ILE A 215 -0.41 -34.90 -5.03
CA ILE A 215 -1.15 -35.97 -5.71
C ILE A 215 -1.63 -35.48 -7.07
N GLU A 216 -1.80 -36.40 -8.00
CA GLU A 216 -2.44 -36.11 -9.28
C GLU A 216 -3.96 -36.20 -9.16
N ALA A 217 -4.68 -35.46 -9.98
CA ALA A 217 -6.13 -35.44 -9.96
C ALA A 217 -6.71 -35.26 -11.37
N ILE A 218 -7.92 -35.75 -11.59
CA ILE A 218 -8.68 -35.56 -12.83
C ILE A 218 -9.78 -34.51 -12.63
N VAL A 219 -9.87 -33.53 -13.53
CA VAL A 219 -10.87 -32.46 -13.46
C VAL A 219 -12.25 -33.01 -13.79
N ILE A 220 -13.22 -32.76 -12.91
CA ILE A 220 -14.61 -33.19 -13.05
C ILE A 220 -15.49 -32.04 -13.54
N ALA A 221 -15.35 -30.85 -12.93
CA ALA A 221 -16.19 -29.69 -13.23
C ALA A 221 -15.39 -28.39 -13.20
N THR A 222 -15.71 -27.50 -14.14
CA THR A 222 -15.02 -26.22 -14.36
C THR A 222 -15.99 -25.03 -14.30
N GLY A 223 -15.45 -23.83 -14.07
CA GLY A 223 -16.16 -22.56 -14.16
C GLY A 223 -17.39 -22.49 -13.26
N VAL A 224 -18.53 -22.08 -13.83
CA VAL A 224 -19.82 -21.97 -13.14
C VAL A 224 -20.36 -23.31 -12.64
N HIS A 225 -19.93 -24.43 -13.24
CA HIS A 225 -20.40 -25.76 -12.85
C HIS A 225 -19.69 -26.32 -11.62
N SER A 226 -18.56 -25.74 -11.23
CA SER A 226 -17.88 -26.07 -9.99
C SER A 226 -18.71 -25.70 -8.75
N PHE A 227 -18.44 -26.35 -7.62
CA PHE A 227 -19.08 -26.07 -6.34
C PHE A 227 -18.86 -24.61 -5.91
N PHE A 228 -17.62 -24.12 -6.05
CA PHE A 228 -17.30 -22.71 -5.79
C PHE A 228 -18.05 -21.79 -6.76
N GLY A 229 -18.11 -22.11 -8.05
CA GLY A 229 -18.79 -21.30 -9.05
C GLY A 229 -20.30 -21.17 -8.78
N LYS A 230 -20.96 -22.26 -8.41
CA LYS A 230 -22.37 -22.26 -8.00
C LYS A 230 -22.59 -21.40 -6.75
N ALA A 231 -21.71 -21.50 -5.76
CA ALA A 231 -21.79 -20.69 -4.55
C ALA A 231 -21.53 -19.20 -4.83
N ALA A 232 -20.51 -18.88 -5.63
CA ALA A 232 -20.15 -17.50 -5.99
C ALA A 232 -21.27 -16.82 -6.78
N HIS A 233 -21.92 -17.52 -7.71
CA HIS A 233 -23.07 -17.00 -8.46
C HIS A 233 -24.26 -16.62 -7.53
N LEU A 234 -24.38 -17.24 -6.36
CA LEU A 234 -25.43 -16.92 -5.38
C LEU A 234 -25.09 -15.71 -4.48
N VAL A 235 -23.81 -15.35 -4.35
CA VAL A 235 -23.29 -14.35 -3.40
C VAL A 235 -23.03 -12.97 -4.03
N ASP A 236 -23.24 -12.81 -5.34
CA ASP A 236 -22.91 -11.64 -6.18
C ASP A 236 -23.74 -10.35 -5.90
N SER A 237 -24.08 -10.08 -4.62
CA SER A 237 -24.96 -8.99 -4.18
C SER A 237 -24.44 -8.17 -2.98
N THR A 238 -23.16 -8.27 -2.61
CA THR A 238 -22.59 -7.47 -1.50
C THR A 238 -21.46 -6.54 -1.95
N GLU A 239 -21.83 -5.34 -2.41
CA GLU A 239 -20.85 -4.26 -2.63
C GLU A 239 -20.51 -3.57 -1.30
N VAL A 240 -19.30 -3.83 -0.79
CA VAL A 240 -18.72 -3.07 0.32
C VAL A 240 -18.06 -1.81 -0.24
N ILE A 241 -18.53 -0.64 0.17
CA ILE A 241 -17.99 0.65 -0.28
C ILE A 241 -16.55 0.81 0.24
N GLY A 242 -15.57 0.92 -0.66
CA GLY A 242 -14.16 1.10 -0.31
C GLY A 242 -13.83 2.46 0.33
N HIS A 243 -12.78 2.50 1.17
CA HIS A 243 -12.32 3.70 1.89
C HIS A 243 -12.09 4.90 0.95
N PHE A 244 -11.42 4.69 -0.19
CA PHE A 244 -11.17 5.72 -1.19
C PHE A 244 -12.47 6.36 -1.72
N GLN A 245 -13.52 5.57 -1.94
CA GLN A 245 -14.83 6.07 -2.38
C GLN A 245 -15.50 6.92 -1.30
N GLN A 246 -15.33 6.58 -0.02
CA GLN A 246 -15.82 7.38 1.11
C GLN A 246 -15.10 8.72 1.21
N VAL A 247 -13.78 8.73 0.98
CA VAL A 247 -12.96 9.96 0.93
C VAL A 247 -13.42 10.86 -0.21
N LEU A 248 -13.59 10.31 -1.42
CA LEU A 248 -14.09 11.04 -2.59
C LEU A 248 -15.46 11.65 -2.34
N THR A 249 -16.38 10.87 -1.76
CA THR A 249 -17.72 11.34 -1.39
C THR A 249 -17.65 12.47 -0.36
N SER A 250 -16.74 12.38 0.62
CA SER A 250 -16.55 13.41 1.64
C SER A 250 -16.06 14.74 1.05
N ILE A 251 -15.14 14.68 0.08
CA ILE A 251 -14.66 15.87 -0.64
C ILE A 251 -15.77 16.47 -1.51
N GLY A 252 -16.53 15.63 -2.23
CA GLY A 252 -17.68 16.06 -3.02
C GLY A 252 -18.73 16.75 -2.15
N ASN A 253 -19.08 16.15 -1.01
CA ASN A 253 -20.00 16.71 -0.04
C ASN A 253 -19.53 18.07 0.49
N PHE A 254 -18.24 18.23 0.81
CA PHE A 254 -17.68 19.52 1.22
C PHE A 254 -17.92 20.62 0.16
N CYS A 255 -17.71 20.29 -1.12
CA CYS A 255 -17.90 21.23 -2.23
C CYS A 255 -19.39 21.59 -2.39
N ILE A 256 -20.27 20.59 -2.37
CA ILE A 256 -21.74 20.79 -2.44
C ILE A 256 -22.22 21.65 -1.27
N CYS A 257 -21.79 21.37 -0.04
CA CYS A 257 -22.15 22.16 1.13
C CYS A 257 -21.67 23.62 1.00
N SER A 258 -20.46 23.85 0.48
CA SER A 258 -19.94 25.21 0.27
C SER A 258 -20.80 25.99 -0.72
N ILE A 259 -21.22 25.36 -1.82
CA ILE A 259 -22.12 25.96 -2.82
C ILE A 259 -23.49 26.25 -2.20
N ALA A 260 -24.06 25.29 -1.48
CA ALA A 260 -25.36 25.44 -0.84
C ALA A 260 -25.36 26.61 0.16
N VAL A 261 -24.31 26.76 0.97
CA VAL A 261 -24.14 27.90 1.87
C VAL A 261 -24.06 29.22 1.09
N GLY A 262 -23.29 29.26 0.01
CA GLY A 262 -23.21 30.44 -0.87
C GLY A 262 -24.56 30.83 -1.47
N MET A 263 -25.30 29.86 -2.02
CA MET A 263 -26.63 30.07 -2.60
C MET A 263 -27.63 30.56 -1.56
N ILE A 264 -27.63 29.98 -0.35
CA ILE A 264 -28.51 30.43 0.74
C ILE A 264 -28.20 31.88 1.13
N LEU A 265 -26.92 32.24 1.24
CA LEU A 265 -26.50 33.61 1.53
C LEU A 265 -26.96 34.58 0.45
N GLU A 266 -26.82 34.24 -0.83
CA GLU A 266 -27.31 35.07 -1.94
C GLU A 266 -28.82 35.24 -1.91
N ILE A 267 -29.58 34.16 -1.75
CA ILE A 267 -31.05 34.21 -1.69
C ILE A 267 -31.51 35.11 -0.54
N ILE A 268 -30.89 35.00 0.63
CA ILE A 268 -31.24 35.79 1.82
C ILE A 268 -30.87 37.27 1.66
N VAL A 269 -29.85 37.63 0.89
CA VAL A 269 -29.50 39.06 0.73
C VAL A 269 -30.17 39.67 -0.50
N MET A 270 -30.15 38.98 -1.64
CA MET A 270 -30.64 39.52 -2.92
C MET A 270 -32.15 39.80 -2.90
N PHE A 271 -32.97 38.86 -2.41
CA PHE A 271 -34.42 38.98 -2.52
C PHE A 271 -35.04 39.86 -1.41
N PRO A 272 -34.82 39.60 -0.11
CA PRO A 272 -35.50 40.37 0.92
C PRO A 272 -34.77 41.68 1.30
N ILE A 273 -33.45 41.80 1.11
CA ILE A 273 -32.68 43.00 1.49
C ILE A 273 -32.49 43.95 0.30
N GLN A 274 -32.00 43.44 -0.83
CA GLN A 274 -31.70 44.26 -2.02
C GLN A 274 -32.89 44.38 -2.99
N HIS A 275 -33.95 43.61 -2.80
CA HIS A 275 -35.15 43.60 -3.67
C HIS A 275 -34.82 43.42 -5.17
N ARG A 276 -33.83 42.58 -5.48
CA ARG A 276 -33.44 42.27 -6.86
C ARG A 276 -34.53 41.55 -7.64
N SER A 277 -34.44 41.66 -8.95
CA SER A 277 -35.30 40.91 -9.85
C SER A 277 -35.10 39.41 -9.65
N TYR A 278 -36.20 38.65 -9.78
CA TYR A 278 -36.16 37.19 -9.68
C TYR A 278 -35.15 36.57 -10.66
N ARG A 279 -35.09 37.12 -11.88
CA ARG A 279 -34.29 36.61 -12.98
C ARG A 279 -32.79 36.73 -12.73
N ASP A 280 -32.36 37.89 -12.25
CA ASP A 280 -30.95 38.18 -11.97
C ASP A 280 -30.44 37.31 -10.81
N GLY A 281 -31.31 37.06 -9.82
CA GLY A 281 -31.05 36.11 -8.74
C GLY A 281 -30.79 34.68 -9.26
N ILE A 282 -31.57 34.20 -10.23
CA ILE A 282 -31.35 32.86 -10.83
C ILE A 282 -30.00 32.79 -11.58
N ASN A 283 -29.60 33.85 -12.27
CA ASN A 283 -28.31 33.88 -12.98
C ASN A 283 -27.12 33.73 -12.02
N ASN A 284 -27.13 34.41 -10.88
CA ASN A 284 -26.08 34.25 -9.88
C ASN A 284 -26.06 32.83 -9.28
N LEU A 285 -27.24 32.25 -9.02
CA LEU A 285 -27.32 30.87 -8.55
C LEU A 285 -26.76 29.87 -9.58
N LEU A 286 -26.97 30.09 -10.88
CA LEU A 286 -26.37 29.28 -11.95
C LEU A 286 -24.84 29.39 -11.98
N VAL A 287 -24.29 30.59 -11.78
CA VAL A 287 -22.83 30.82 -11.68
C VAL A 287 -22.20 29.96 -10.58
N LEU A 288 -22.82 29.94 -9.40
CA LEU A 288 -22.35 29.15 -8.26
C LEU A 288 -22.40 27.64 -8.54
N LEU A 289 -23.47 27.15 -9.15
CA LEU A 289 -23.63 25.73 -9.48
C LEU A 289 -22.63 25.28 -10.55
N ILE A 290 -22.54 26.00 -11.68
CA ILE A 290 -21.70 25.60 -12.82
C ILE A 290 -20.22 25.66 -12.46
N GLY A 291 -19.77 26.74 -11.81
CA GLY A 291 -18.35 26.92 -11.50
C GLY A 291 -17.90 26.27 -10.20
N GLY A 292 -18.82 26.03 -9.26
CA GLY A 292 -18.50 25.47 -7.96
C GLY A 292 -18.24 23.95 -7.98
N ILE A 293 -18.87 23.23 -8.90
CA ILE A 293 -18.88 21.75 -8.88
C ILE A 293 -17.64 21.19 -9.59
N PRO A 294 -16.77 20.44 -8.89
CA PRO A 294 -15.58 19.84 -9.49
C PRO A 294 -15.91 18.49 -10.16
N ILE A 295 -16.62 18.52 -11.29
CA ILE A 295 -17.12 17.31 -12.00
C ILE A 295 -15.99 16.35 -12.37
N ALA A 296 -14.84 16.86 -12.82
CA ALA A 296 -13.71 16.04 -13.23
C ALA A 296 -13.01 15.27 -12.09
N MET A 297 -13.35 15.53 -10.82
CA MET A 297 -12.56 15.03 -9.69
C MET A 297 -12.52 13.50 -9.55
N PRO A 298 -13.65 12.78 -9.56
CA PRO A 298 -13.65 11.32 -9.52
C PRO A 298 -12.77 10.71 -10.61
N THR A 299 -12.91 11.22 -11.84
CA THR A 299 -12.19 10.75 -13.02
C THR A 299 -10.69 10.96 -12.90
N VAL A 300 -10.25 12.18 -12.54
CA VAL A 300 -8.82 12.49 -12.43
C VAL A 300 -8.14 11.60 -11.38
N LEU A 301 -8.79 11.37 -10.24
CA LEU A 301 -8.22 10.52 -9.20
C LEU A 301 -8.18 9.05 -9.61
N SER A 302 -9.25 8.53 -10.22
CA SER A 302 -9.32 7.16 -10.75
C SER A 302 -8.23 6.89 -11.81
N VAL A 303 -8.11 7.78 -12.79
CA VAL A 303 -7.08 7.69 -13.85
C VAL A 303 -5.67 7.80 -13.27
N THR A 304 -5.47 8.65 -12.26
CA THR A 304 -4.16 8.79 -11.58
C THR A 304 -3.75 7.48 -10.88
N LEU A 305 -4.70 6.79 -10.22
CA LEU A 305 -4.45 5.48 -9.61
C LEU A 305 -4.15 4.42 -10.67
N ALA A 306 -4.88 4.39 -11.78
CA ALA A 306 -4.64 3.42 -12.84
C ALA A 306 -3.29 3.61 -13.55
N ILE A 307 -2.92 4.85 -13.88
CA ILE A 307 -1.58 5.17 -14.41
C ILE A 307 -0.51 4.80 -13.39
N GLY A 308 -0.79 5.02 -12.10
CA GLY A 308 0.06 4.64 -11.00
C GLY A 308 0.31 3.13 -10.91
N SER A 309 -0.75 2.33 -10.97
CA SER A 309 -0.72 0.87 -11.04
C SER A 309 0.09 0.38 -12.23
N HIS A 310 -0.11 0.98 -13.40
CA HIS A 310 0.67 0.64 -14.59
C HIS A 310 2.17 0.91 -14.41
N ARG A 311 2.54 2.05 -13.79
CA ARG A 311 3.94 2.35 -13.48
C ARG A 311 4.54 1.40 -12.44
N LEU A 312 3.78 1.01 -11.42
CA LEU A 312 4.23 0.03 -10.44
C LEU A 312 4.49 -1.32 -11.11
N SER A 313 3.64 -1.75 -12.03
CA SER A 313 3.87 -2.99 -12.77
C SER A 313 5.12 -2.94 -13.63
N GLN A 314 5.41 -1.80 -14.28
CA GLN A 314 6.67 -1.60 -15.01
C GLN A 314 7.90 -1.67 -14.10
N GLN A 315 7.75 -1.39 -12.80
CA GLN A 315 8.78 -1.51 -11.77
C GLN A 315 8.79 -2.89 -11.09
N GLY A 316 8.00 -3.85 -11.58
CA GLY A 316 7.95 -5.20 -11.05
C GLY A 316 7.00 -5.40 -9.85
N ALA A 317 6.04 -4.51 -9.62
CA ALA A 317 5.02 -4.62 -8.58
C ALA A 317 3.60 -4.51 -9.17
N ILE A 318 2.85 -5.61 -9.21
CA ILE A 318 1.49 -5.64 -9.74
C ILE A 318 0.48 -5.43 -8.59
N THR A 319 -0.34 -4.40 -8.69
CA THR A 319 -1.40 -4.12 -7.70
C THR A 319 -2.68 -4.87 -8.07
N LYS A 320 -3.12 -5.81 -7.24
CA LYS A 320 -4.43 -6.47 -7.38
C LYS A 320 -5.58 -5.54 -6.96
N ARG A 321 -5.34 -4.78 -5.89
CA ARG A 321 -6.26 -3.73 -5.41
C ARG A 321 -5.68 -2.36 -5.74
N MET A 322 -6.35 -1.57 -6.59
CA MET A 322 -5.85 -0.22 -6.96
C MET A 322 -5.78 0.73 -5.76
N THR A 323 -6.63 0.56 -4.75
CA THR A 323 -6.59 1.35 -3.51
C THR A 323 -5.36 1.01 -2.65
N ALA A 324 -4.65 -0.10 -2.89
CA ALA A 324 -3.43 -0.44 -2.17
C ALA A 324 -2.28 0.58 -2.41
N ILE A 325 -2.37 1.39 -3.46
CA ILE A 325 -1.43 2.49 -3.72
C ILE A 325 -1.50 3.55 -2.61
N GLU A 326 -2.71 3.82 -2.07
CA GLU A 326 -2.92 4.75 -0.97
C GLU A 326 -2.29 4.22 0.32
N GLU A 327 -2.59 2.98 0.68
CA GLU A 327 -2.07 2.34 1.89
C GLU A 327 -0.55 2.22 1.81
N MET A 328 0.00 1.87 0.65
CA MET A 328 1.45 1.83 0.42
C MET A 328 2.12 3.22 0.55
N ALA A 329 1.42 4.31 0.21
CA ALA A 329 1.94 5.66 0.44
C ALA A 329 1.99 6.03 1.94
N GLY A 330 1.01 5.55 2.70
CA GLY A 330 0.89 5.72 4.15
C GLY A 330 1.68 4.72 4.99
N MET A 331 2.29 3.71 4.37
CA MET A 331 3.05 2.67 5.06
C MET A 331 4.22 3.25 5.87
N ASP A 332 4.27 2.89 7.15
CA ASP A 332 5.28 3.30 8.12
C ASP A 332 6.00 2.12 8.78
N VAL A 333 5.41 0.92 8.76
CA VAL A 333 6.03 -0.32 9.21
C VAL A 333 5.95 -1.38 8.12
N LEU A 334 7.07 -2.03 7.83
CA LEU A 334 7.18 -3.16 6.90
C LEU A 334 7.66 -4.40 7.65
N CYS A 335 6.75 -5.33 7.91
CA CYS A 335 7.04 -6.66 8.40
C CYS A 335 7.54 -7.53 7.23
N SER A 336 8.86 -7.63 7.10
CA SER A 336 9.50 -8.41 6.04
C SER A 336 9.81 -9.82 6.53
N ASP A 337 9.37 -10.82 5.78
CA ASP A 337 9.91 -12.17 5.93
C ASP A 337 11.40 -12.14 5.58
N LYS A 338 12.20 -12.95 6.28
CA LYS A 338 13.62 -13.09 6.02
C LYS A 338 13.86 -13.82 4.71
N THR A 339 13.21 -14.97 4.53
CA THR A 339 13.46 -15.87 3.40
C THR A 339 12.81 -15.31 2.14
N GLY A 340 13.52 -15.32 1.01
CA GLY A 340 13.00 -14.81 -0.27
C GLY A 340 13.03 -13.29 -0.42
N THR A 341 12.82 -12.53 0.66
CA THR A 341 12.83 -11.05 0.64
C THR A 341 14.17 -10.44 1.04
N LEU A 342 14.64 -10.68 2.27
CA LEU A 342 15.90 -10.11 2.79
C LEU A 342 17.13 -10.89 2.31
N THR A 343 16.97 -12.19 2.10
CA THR A 343 17.98 -13.11 1.61
C THR A 343 17.70 -13.56 0.18
N LEU A 344 18.69 -14.21 -0.45
CA LEU A 344 18.57 -14.70 -1.83
C LEU A 344 17.71 -15.97 -1.96
N ASN A 345 17.38 -16.64 -0.85
CA ASN A 345 16.77 -17.97 -0.85
C ASN A 345 17.53 -18.97 -1.76
N ARG A 346 18.86 -18.79 -1.83
CA ARG A 346 19.80 -19.66 -2.55
C ARG A 346 20.77 -20.20 -1.54
N LEU A 347 20.36 -21.30 -0.92
CA LEU A 347 21.11 -21.92 0.15
C LEU A 347 22.41 -22.49 -0.40
N THR A 348 23.46 -22.43 0.42
CA THR A 348 24.75 -23.02 0.12
C THR A 348 25.22 -23.82 1.34
N VAL A 349 25.92 -24.93 1.11
CA VAL A 349 26.49 -25.75 2.17
C VAL A 349 28.00 -25.65 2.10
N ASP A 350 28.64 -25.34 3.23
CA ASP A 350 30.09 -25.41 3.35
C ASP A 350 30.52 -26.82 3.75
N ARG A 351 31.24 -27.52 2.85
CA ARG A 351 31.78 -28.88 3.09
C ARG A 351 32.59 -28.97 4.38
N ASN A 352 33.31 -27.91 4.74
CA ASN A 352 34.21 -27.91 5.90
C ASN A 352 33.45 -27.97 7.22
N LEU A 353 32.21 -27.45 7.25
CA LEU A 353 31.39 -27.35 8.44
C LEU A 353 30.49 -28.57 8.68
N ILE A 354 30.56 -29.58 7.82
CA ILE A 354 29.80 -30.82 8.02
C ILE A 354 30.38 -31.60 9.20
N GLU A 355 29.50 -31.97 10.12
CA GLU A 355 29.82 -32.74 11.32
C GLU A 355 29.22 -34.15 11.20
N VAL A 356 30.08 -35.14 11.44
CA VAL A 356 29.77 -36.57 11.26
C VAL A 356 29.60 -37.23 12.62
N PHE A 357 28.57 -38.07 12.77
CA PHE A 357 28.26 -38.76 14.01
C PHE A 357 28.45 -40.28 13.92
N SER A 358 28.19 -40.87 12.75
CA SER A 358 28.48 -42.29 12.51
C SER A 358 29.97 -42.50 12.22
N LYS A 359 30.61 -43.48 12.88
CA LYS A 359 32.04 -43.78 12.70
C LYS A 359 32.37 -44.38 11.33
N ASP A 360 31.37 -44.97 10.67
CA ASP A 360 31.53 -45.72 9.43
C ASP A 360 31.20 -44.90 8.17
N MET A 361 30.89 -43.61 8.32
CA MET A 361 30.52 -42.72 7.22
C MET A 361 31.50 -41.54 7.08
N ASP A 362 31.81 -41.17 5.84
CA ASP A 362 32.54 -39.96 5.53
C ASP A 362 31.59 -38.78 5.24
N LYS A 363 32.17 -37.59 5.04
CA LYS A 363 31.39 -36.39 4.72
C LYS A 363 30.70 -36.50 3.35
N ASP A 364 31.35 -37.13 2.37
CA ASP A 364 30.82 -37.24 1.02
C ASP A 364 29.62 -38.20 0.94
N MET A 365 29.61 -39.29 1.73
CA MET A 365 28.48 -40.19 1.86
C MET A 365 27.28 -39.49 2.50
N ILE A 366 27.48 -38.62 3.50
CA ILE A 366 26.37 -37.84 4.09
C ILE A 366 25.74 -36.91 3.06
N VAL A 367 26.56 -36.25 2.24
CA VAL A 367 26.08 -35.38 1.15
C VAL A 367 25.32 -36.21 0.12
N LEU A 368 25.83 -37.39 -0.25
CA LEU A 368 25.15 -38.30 -1.18
C LEU A 368 23.81 -38.79 -0.62
N LEU A 369 23.73 -39.15 0.66
CA LEU A 369 22.48 -39.55 1.31
C LEU A 369 21.47 -38.40 1.35
N ALA A 370 21.93 -37.18 1.65
CA ALA A 370 21.10 -35.98 1.60
C ALA A 370 20.61 -35.68 0.18
N ALA A 371 21.47 -35.83 -0.84
CA ALA A 371 21.11 -35.65 -2.24
C ALA A 371 20.14 -36.72 -2.73
N ARG A 372 20.31 -37.98 -2.31
CA ARG A 372 19.35 -39.06 -2.54
C ARG A 372 17.98 -38.71 -1.96
N ALA A 373 17.93 -38.18 -0.73
CA ALA A 373 16.70 -37.71 -0.09
C ALA A 373 16.18 -36.37 -0.64
N SER A 374 16.79 -35.81 -1.70
CA SER A 374 16.32 -34.62 -2.40
C SER A 374 15.56 -35.01 -3.68
N ARG A 375 14.65 -34.13 -4.13
CA ARG A 375 14.05 -34.25 -5.47
C ARG A 375 15.09 -33.90 -6.55
N MET A 376 14.96 -34.57 -7.69
CA MET A 376 15.76 -34.27 -8.90
C MET A 376 15.05 -33.29 -9.82
N GLU A 377 13.72 -33.30 -9.82
CA GLU A 377 12.87 -32.45 -10.66
C GLU A 377 12.09 -31.46 -9.79
N ASN A 378 11.97 -30.22 -10.27
CA ASN A 378 11.22 -29.14 -9.60
C ASN A 378 11.66 -28.95 -8.12
N GLN A 379 12.96 -28.69 -7.94
CA GLN A 379 13.65 -28.70 -6.66
C GLN A 379 13.32 -27.48 -5.77
N ASP A 380 13.13 -27.73 -4.48
CA ASP A 380 13.17 -26.68 -3.45
C ASP A 380 14.59 -26.11 -3.32
N ALA A 381 14.73 -24.89 -2.78
CA ALA A 381 16.04 -24.24 -2.60
C ALA A 381 17.04 -25.07 -1.78
N ILE A 382 16.56 -25.84 -0.78
CA ILE A 382 17.38 -26.77 0.01
C ILE A 382 17.84 -27.94 -0.85
N ASP A 383 16.92 -28.53 -1.61
CA ASP A 383 17.19 -29.69 -2.47
C ASP A 383 18.20 -29.35 -3.56
N ALA A 384 18.00 -28.21 -4.22
CA ALA A 384 18.93 -27.67 -5.20
C ALA A 384 20.31 -27.42 -4.59
N ALA A 385 20.40 -26.85 -3.39
CA ALA A 385 21.67 -26.59 -2.72
C ALA A 385 22.46 -27.88 -2.43
N ILE A 386 21.77 -28.94 -2.01
CA ILE A 386 22.39 -30.23 -1.70
C ILE A 386 22.77 -30.99 -2.97
N VAL A 387 21.90 -31.01 -3.98
CA VAL A 387 22.20 -31.69 -5.26
C VAL A 387 23.36 -31.02 -5.99
N ASN A 388 23.41 -29.68 -5.99
CA ASN A 388 24.54 -28.91 -6.56
C ASN A 388 25.83 -29.05 -5.75
N MET A 389 25.79 -29.67 -4.57
CA MET A 389 26.98 -29.98 -3.79
C MET A 389 27.74 -31.18 -4.35
N LEU A 390 27.06 -32.07 -5.11
CA LEU A 390 27.70 -33.18 -5.82
C LEU A 390 28.46 -32.67 -7.04
N ALA A 391 29.47 -33.43 -7.49
CA ALA A 391 30.23 -33.07 -8.69
C ALA A 391 29.37 -33.22 -9.96
N ASP A 392 28.55 -34.29 -10.01
CA ASP A 392 27.52 -34.49 -11.02
C ASP A 392 26.17 -34.76 -10.32
N PRO A 393 25.12 -33.96 -10.57
CA PRO A 393 23.77 -34.21 -10.06
C PRO A 393 23.25 -35.64 -10.31
N LYS A 394 23.70 -36.30 -11.38
CA LYS A 394 23.29 -37.68 -11.71
C LYS A 394 23.71 -38.70 -10.65
N GLU A 395 24.78 -38.42 -9.89
CA GLU A 395 25.24 -39.29 -8.81
C GLU A 395 24.16 -39.50 -7.73
N ALA A 396 23.26 -38.51 -7.53
CA ALA A 396 22.16 -38.60 -6.57
C ALA A 396 21.16 -39.74 -6.87
N ARG A 397 21.12 -40.24 -8.11
CA ARG A 397 20.28 -41.39 -8.52
C ARG A 397 21.09 -42.52 -9.17
N ALA A 398 22.42 -42.39 -9.24
CA ALA A 398 23.26 -43.43 -9.78
C ALA A 398 23.21 -44.69 -8.90
N ASN A 399 23.14 -45.86 -9.56
CA ASN A 399 23.14 -47.19 -8.93
C ASN A 399 21.98 -47.47 -7.96
N ILE A 400 20.94 -46.65 -7.94
CA ILE A 400 19.77 -46.88 -7.09
C ILE A 400 18.48 -46.89 -7.92
N LYS A 401 17.55 -47.77 -7.53
CA LYS A 401 16.17 -47.75 -8.04
C LYS A 401 15.26 -47.14 -6.98
N GLU A 402 14.70 -45.98 -7.29
CA GLU A 402 13.73 -45.31 -6.43
C GLU A 402 12.44 -46.13 -6.33
N VAL A 403 11.96 -46.37 -5.11
CA VAL A 403 10.69 -47.06 -4.84
C VAL A 403 9.61 -46.09 -4.41
N HIS A 404 9.96 -45.17 -3.50
CA HIS A 404 9.04 -44.17 -2.99
C HIS A 404 9.80 -42.98 -2.43
N PHE A 405 9.26 -41.80 -2.68
CA PHE A 405 9.74 -40.55 -2.13
C PHE A 405 8.66 -39.93 -1.25
N LEU A 406 8.99 -39.71 0.02
CA LEU A 406 8.16 -38.99 0.98
C LEU A 406 8.49 -37.49 0.88
N PRO A 407 7.56 -36.65 0.35
CA PRO A 407 7.77 -35.22 0.22
C PRO A 407 7.81 -34.49 1.57
N PHE A 408 8.26 -33.23 1.53
CA PHE A 408 8.34 -32.41 2.72
C PHE A 408 6.94 -32.12 3.27
N ASN A 409 6.78 -32.33 4.58
CA ASN A 409 5.58 -31.95 5.32
C ASN A 409 5.97 -30.93 6.43
N PRO A 410 5.30 -29.76 6.54
CA PRO A 410 5.56 -28.79 7.61
C PRO A 410 5.44 -29.34 9.05
N VAL A 411 4.66 -30.41 9.25
CA VAL A 411 4.51 -31.06 10.56
C VAL A 411 5.68 -31.99 10.85
N ASP A 412 6.00 -32.89 9.91
CA ASP A 412 7.08 -33.87 10.08
C ASP A 412 8.47 -33.24 9.92
N LYS A 413 8.54 -32.11 9.20
CA LYS A 413 9.74 -31.33 8.85
C LYS A 413 10.89 -32.17 8.29
N ARG A 414 10.55 -33.21 7.50
CA ARG A 414 11.50 -34.12 6.87
C ARG A 414 11.06 -34.54 5.47
N THR A 415 12.02 -35.06 4.72
CA THR A 415 11.85 -35.74 3.43
C THR A 415 12.58 -37.07 3.54
N ALA A 416 12.08 -38.09 2.84
CA ALA A 416 12.74 -39.39 2.84
C ALA A 416 12.64 -40.05 1.46
N ILE A 417 13.65 -40.82 1.10
CA ILE A 417 13.64 -41.68 -0.08
C ILE A 417 13.81 -43.12 0.36
N THR A 418 12.99 -44.01 -0.18
CA THR A 418 13.16 -45.46 -0.10
C THR A 418 13.65 -45.95 -1.45
N TYR A 419 14.80 -46.62 -1.47
CA TYR A 419 15.43 -47.08 -2.70
C TYR A 419 16.04 -48.48 -2.55
N ILE A 420 16.22 -49.12 -3.69
CA ILE A 420 16.89 -50.41 -3.81
C ILE A 420 18.29 -50.15 -4.38
N ASP A 421 19.32 -50.62 -3.68
CA ASP A 421 20.70 -50.51 -4.14
C ASP A 421 21.04 -51.57 -5.20
N SER A 422 22.22 -51.48 -5.81
CA SER A 422 22.70 -52.44 -6.81
C SER A 422 22.70 -53.90 -6.32
N ASP A 423 22.89 -54.10 -5.02
CA ASP A 423 22.91 -55.43 -4.39
C ASP A 423 21.51 -55.96 -4.03
N GLY A 424 20.45 -55.22 -4.37
CA GLY A 424 19.06 -55.61 -4.12
C GLY A 424 18.59 -55.37 -2.68
N ASN A 425 19.41 -54.73 -1.84
CA ASN A 425 19.04 -54.34 -0.48
C ASN A 425 18.21 -53.05 -0.49
N TRP A 426 17.27 -52.96 0.46
CA TRP A 426 16.39 -51.81 0.59
C TRP A 426 16.90 -50.87 1.68
N TYR A 427 17.12 -49.63 1.30
CA TYR A 427 17.56 -48.58 2.20
C TYR A 427 16.59 -47.41 2.19
N ARG A 428 16.57 -46.68 3.30
CA ARG A 428 15.81 -45.45 3.43
C ARG A 428 16.72 -44.36 3.98
N ALA A 429 16.83 -43.26 3.23
CA ALA A 429 17.57 -42.07 3.64
C ALA A 429 16.58 -40.95 3.93
N SER A 430 16.83 -40.17 4.97
CA SER A 430 15.96 -39.06 5.38
C SER A 430 16.80 -37.83 5.71
N LYS A 431 16.24 -36.66 5.39
CA LYS A 431 16.80 -35.36 5.77
C LYS A 431 15.70 -34.45 6.30
N GLY A 432 16.02 -33.56 7.23
CA GLY A 432 15.03 -32.68 7.82
C GLY A 432 15.55 -31.82 8.96
N ALA A 433 14.63 -31.22 9.70
CA ALA A 433 14.93 -30.46 10.90
C ALA A 433 15.71 -31.36 11.89
N PRO A 434 16.87 -30.92 12.41
CA PRO A 434 17.73 -31.76 13.25
C PRO A 434 17.03 -32.40 14.43
N GLU A 435 16.14 -31.67 15.11
CA GLU A 435 15.38 -32.19 16.26
C GLU A 435 14.41 -33.32 15.85
N GLN A 436 13.80 -33.23 14.67
CA GLN A 436 12.89 -34.25 14.14
C GLN A 436 13.65 -35.46 13.59
N ILE A 437 14.85 -35.25 13.04
CA ILE A 437 15.70 -36.36 12.62
C ILE A 437 16.27 -37.08 13.84
N LEU A 438 16.67 -36.35 14.88
CA LEU A 438 17.18 -36.89 16.12
C LEU A 438 16.10 -37.68 16.89
N SER A 439 14.82 -37.25 16.83
CA SER A 439 13.72 -37.96 17.49
C SER A 439 13.40 -39.34 16.88
N LEU A 440 13.81 -39.58 15.63
CA LEU A 440 13.67 -40.87 14.95
C LEU A 440 14.76 -41.87 15.32
N CYS A 441 15.91 -41.37 15.75
CA CYS A 441 17.11 -42.18 15.96
C CYS A 441 17.07 -42.85 17.35
N ALA A 442 17.46 -44.13 17.41
CA ALA A 442 17.49 -44.87 18.66
C ALA A 442 18.53 -44.31 19.67
N GLU A 443 19.61 -43.71 19.17
CA GLU A 443 20.73 -43.16 19.94
C GLU A 443 20.49 -41.72 20.44
N LYS A 444 19.23 -41.27 20.46
CA LYS A 444 18.84 -39.88 20.79
C LYS A 444 19.51 -39.36 22.06
N ASP A 445 19.41 -40.09 23.17
CA ASP A 445 19.81 -39.59 24.48
C ASP A 445 21.34 -39.45 24.65
N GLU A 446 22.11 -40.26 23.93
CA GLU A 446 23.58 -40.22 23.97
C GLU A 446 24.13 -39.03 23.17
N ILE A 447 23.56 -38.79 21.98
CA ILE A 447 24.11 -37.84 21.00
C ILE A 447 23.45 -36.45 21.12
N ALA A 448 22.24 -36.34 21.71
CA ALA A 448 21.47 -35.10 21.78
C ALA A 448 22.29 -33.89 22.27
N ARG A 449 23.03 -34.03 23.38
CA ARG A 449 23.83 -32.91 23.93
C ARG A 449 24.88 -32.39 22.93
N LYS A 450 25.53 -33.29 22.20
CA LYS A 450 26.54 -32.92 21.20
C LYS A 450 25.89 -32.29 19.97
N VAL A 451 24.76 -32.83 19.51
CA VAL A 451 23.97 -32.28 18.39
C VAL A 451 23.49 -30.87 18.70
N HIS A 452 22.88 -30.64 19.87
CA HIS A 452 22.42 -29.31 20.28
C HIS A 452 23.55 -28.29 20.35
N ALA A 453 24.71 -28.65 20.94
CA ALA A 453 25.86 -27.75 21.01
C ALA A 453 26.38 -27.32 19.62
N ILE A 454 26.34 -28.20 18.63
CA ILE A 454 26.77 -27.88 17.26
C ILE A 454 25.71 -27.02 16.55
N ILE A 455 24.42 -27.31 16.76
CA ILE A 455 23.32 -26.49 16.24
C ILE A 455 23.43 -25.05 16.76
N ASP A 456 23.69 -24.87 18.06
CA ASP A 456 23.87 -23.54 18.65
C ASP A 456 25.09 -22.82 18.06
N LYS A 457 26.21 -23.53 17.86
CA LYS A 457 27.41 -22.97 17.21
C LYS A 457 27.17 -22.56 15.75
N PHE A 458 26.33 -23.29 15.03
CA PHE A 458 25.89 -22.89 13.68
C PHE A 458 24.98 -21.67 13.76
N ALA A 459 24.04 -21.65 14.71
CA ALA A 459 23.12 -20.54 14.89
C ALA A 459 23.84 -19.22 15.24
N GLU A 460 24.87 -19.26 16.10
CA GLU A 460 25.74 -18.12 16.41
C GLU A 460 26.44 -17.53 15.18
N ARG A 461 26.71 -18.36 14.16
CA ARG A 461 27.30 -17.95 12.88
C ARG A 461 26.26 -17.56 11.83
N GLY A 462 24.97 -17.66 12.16
CA GLY A 462 23.85 -17.42 11.25
C GLY A 462 23.63 -18.54 10.24
N LEU A 463 24.04 -19.77 10.57
CA LEU A 463 23.91 -20.95 9.73
C LEU A 463 22.72 -21.79 10.22
N ARG A 464 21.85 -22.19 9.30
CA ARG A 464 20.75 -23.12 9.56
C ARG A 464 21.31 -24.55 9.56
N SER A 465 20.81 -25.40 10.45
CA SER A 465 21.23 -26.80 10.56
C SER A 465 20.23 -27.74 9.85
N LEU A 466 20.75 -28.78 9.20
CA LEU A 466 19.96 -29.85 8.58
C LEU A 466 20.50 -31.21 9.03
N GLY A 467 19.64 -32.06 9.57
CA GLY A 467 19.99 -33.42 9.99
C GLY A 467 19.79 -34.43 8.86
N VAL A 468 20.65 -35.44 8.82
CA VAL A 468 20.55 -36.58 7.91
C VAL A 468 20.55 -37.88 8.71
N ALA A 469 19.64 -38.78 8.38
CA ALA A 469 19.56 -40.11 8.97
C ALA A 469 19.39 -41.18 7.90
N PHE A 470 19.78 -42.40 8.26
CA PHE A 470 19.78 -43.57 7.40
C PHE A 470 19.23 -44.77 8.15
N GLN A 471 18.50 -45.64 7.45
CA GLN A 471 18.08 -46.94 7.95
C GLN A 471 18.06 -47.99 6.84
N GLU A 472 18.16 -49.25 7.24
CA GLU A 472 17.88 -50.41 6.38
C GLU A 472 16.41 -50.85 6.52
N VAL A 473 15.83 -51.43 5.47
CA VAL A 473 14.46 -51.98 5.48
C VAL A 473 14.52 -53.49 5.21
N PRO A 474 14.69 -54.33 6.26
CA PRO A 474 14.90 -55.77 6.10
C PRO A 474 13.72 -56.49 5.45
N GLU A 475 12.50 -56.01 5.69
CA GLU A 475 11.25 -56.62 5.21
C GLU A 475 10.97 -56.37 3.72
N ARG A 476 11.79 -55.53 3.05
CA ARG A 476 11.72 -55.24 1.60
C ARG A 476 10.32 -54.84 1.10
N THR A 477 9.55 -54.15 1.94
CA THR A 477 8.21 -53.62 1.62
C THR A 477 8.15 -52.12 1.84
N LYS A 478 7.35 -51.42 1.03
CA LYS A 478 7.19 -49.96 1.09
C LYS A 478 6.63 -49.49 2.43
N GLU A 479 5.64 -50.20 2.97
CA GLU A 479 4.88 -49.83 4.16
C GLU A 479 5.59 -50.18 5.48
N SER A 480 6.67 -50.98 5.43
CA SER A 480 7.39 -51.37 6.63
C SER A 480 8.07 -50.16 7.30
N PRO A 481 8.03 -50.09 8.64
CA PRO A 481 8.76 -49.07 9.40
C PRO A 481 10.28 -49.20 9.21
N GLY A 482 10.80 -50.39 8.89
CA GLY A 482 12.22 -50.69 8.73
C GLY A 482 12.96 -50.88 10.07
N GLY A 483 14.30 -50.93 10.00
CA GLY A 483 15.18 -51.01 11.17
C GLY A 483 15.32 -49.66 11.90
N PRO A 484 16.14 -49.60 12.97
CA PRO A 484 16.37 -48.36 13.72
C PRO A 484 17.10 -47.32 12.85
N TRP A 485 16.70 -46.05 12.95
CA TRP A 485 17.40 -44.95 12.29
C TRP A 485 18.74 -44.65 12.97
N THR A 486 19.77 -44.48 12.15
CA THR A 486 21.09 -43.99 12.56
C THR A 486 21.24 -42.52 12.20
N PHE A 487 21.68 -41.68 13.14
CA PHE A 487 21.94 -40.27 12.90
C PHE A 487 23.30 -40.11 12.21
N CYS A 488 23.30 -39.74 10.92
CA CYS A 488 24.53 -39.74 10.12
C CYS A 488 25.36 -38.47 10.35
N GLY A 489 24.73 -37.30 10.24
CA GLY A 489 25.44 -36.02 10.17
C GLY A 489 24.56 -34.78 10.25
N LEU A 490 25.21 -33.64 10.49
CA LEU A 490 24.63 -32.30 10.42
C LEU A 490 25.29 -31.50 9.29
N LEU A 491 24.46 -30.90 8.44
CA LEU A 491 24.90 -29.95 7.41
C LEU A 491 24.58 -28.53 7.86
N ALA A 492 25.51 -27.61 7.61
CA ALA A 492 25.32 -26.19 7.82
C ALA A 492 24.89 -25.51 6.51
N LEU A 493 23.65 -25.01 6.48
CA LEU A 493 23.07 -24.25 5.39
C LEU A 493 23.27 -22.75 5.64
N PHE A 494 23.86 -22.07 4.67
CA PHE A 494 23.98 -20.62 4.68
C PHE A 494 23.03 -20.00 3.66
N ASP A 495 22.24 -19.03 4.11
CA ASP A 495 21.40 -18.19 3.26
C ASP A 495 22.01 -16.79 3.17
N PRO A 496 22.67 -16.44 2.05
CA PRO A 496 23.32 -15.15 1.92
C PRO A 496 22.28 -14.01 1.87
N PRO A 497 22.53 -12.89 2.59
CA PRO A 497 21.73 -11.68 2.42
C PRO A 497 21.90 -11.16 0.98
N ARG A 498 20.87 -10.49 0.46
CA ARG A 498 21.01 -9.81 -0.84
C ARG A 498 21.99 -8.65 -0.73
N HIS A 499 22.66 -8.36 -1.84
CA HIS A 499 23.66 -7.28 -1.92
C HIS A 499 23.03 -5.89 -1.72
N ASP A 500 21.77 -5.72 -2.10
CA ASP A 500 21.00 -4.48 -2.04
C ASP A 500 20.17 -4.33 -0.76
N SER A 501 19.90 -5.42 -0.02
CA SER A 501 19.05 -5.40 1.18
C SER A 501 19.52 -4.39 2.23
N ALA A 502 20.83 -4.33 2.52
CA ALA A 502 21.36 -3.45 3.56
C ALA A 502 21.21 -1.96 3.20
N GLU A 503 21.47 -1.58 1.96
CA GLU A 503 21.24 -0.21 1.48
C GLU A 503 19.74 0.12 1.46
N THR A 504 18.93 -0.84 1.03
CA THR A 504 17.48 -0.70 0.93
C THR A 504 16.83 -0.50 2.30
N ILE A 505 17.27 -1.22 3.34
CA ILE A 505 16.78 -1.02 4.72
C ILE A 505 17.09 0.41 5.19
N ARG A 506 18.30 0.92 4.92
CA ARG A 506 18.66 2.31 5.24
C ARG A 506 17.78 3.31 4.47
N ARG A 507 17.51 3.03 3.19
CA ARG A 507 16.63 3.86 2.36
C ARG A 507 15.20 3.85 2.86
N ALA A 508 14.67 2.70 3.28
CA ALA A 508 13.36 2.56 3.90
C ALA A 508 13.27 3.39 5.18
N LEU A 509 14.29 3.30 6.05
CA LEU A 509 14.36 4.08 7.29
C LEU A 509 14.41 5.59 7.03
N ASN A 510 15.19 6.04 6.03
CA ASN A 510 15.22 7.44 5.60
C ASN A 510 13.87 7.93 5.06
N LEU A 511 13.02 7.01 4.59
CA LEU A 511 11.66 7.28 4.16
C LEU A 511 10.63 7.15 5.28
N GLY A 512 11.07 6.95 6.53
CA GLY A 512 10.21 6.74 7.68
C GLY A 512 9.46 5.41 7.67
N VAL A 513 9.99 4.39 6.96
CA VAL A 513 9.47 3.02 6.99
C VAL A 513 10.37 2.15 7.85
N CYS A 514 9.88 1.71 9.01
CA CYS A 514 10.57 0.79 9.89
C CYS A 514 10.47 -0.64 9.35
N VAL A 515 11.59 -1.26 9.00
CA VAL A 515 11.62 -2.65 8.52
C VAL A 515 11.81 -3.58 9.72
N LYS A 516 10.85 -4.47 9.96
CA LYS A 516 10.88 -5.48 11.02
C LYS A 516 11.08 -6.87 10.40
N MET A 517 12.09 -7.62 10.86
CA MET A 517 12.32 -8.99 10.38
C MET A 517 11.33 -9.96 11.03
N ILE A 518 10.67 -10.80 10.22
CA ILE A 518 9.86 -11.92 10.68
C ILE A 518 10.52 -13.20 10.20
N THR A 519 10.84 -14.13 11.10
CA THR A 519 11.45 -15.41 10.69
C THR A 519 11.05 -16.57 11.60
N GLY A 520 10.93 -17.75 11.00
CA GLY A 520 10.79 -19.02 11.72
C GLY A 520 12.12 -19.57 12.25
N ASP A 521 13.25 -18.96 11.88
CA ASP A 521 14.57 -19.36 12.40
C ASP A 521 14.74 -18.97 13.88
N GLN A 522 15.70 -19.61 14.54
CA GLN A 522 16.06 -19.29 15.92
C GLN A 522 16.58 -17.85 16.06
N LEU A 523 16.43 -17.28 17.27
CA LEU A 523 16.79 -15.90 17.56
C LEU A 523 18.25 -15.56 17.28
N ALA A 524 19.18 -16.49 17.51
CA ALA A 524 20.60 -16.28 17.23
C ALA A 524 20.86 -16.03 15.73
N ILE A 525 20.22 -16.82 14.86
CA ILE A 525 20.32 -16.67 13.40
C ILE A 525 19.70 -15.34 12.96
N ALA A 526 18.54 -14.99 13.52
CA ALA A 526 17.85 -13.74 13.22
C ALA A 526 18.72 -12.53 13.59
N LYS A 527 19.30 -12.52 14.80
CA LYS A 527 20.19 -11.45 15.28
C LYS A 527 21.46 -11.35 14.44
N GLU A 528 22.07 -12.46 14.07
CA GLU A 528 23.27 -12.45 13.22
C GLU A 528 22.97 -11.93 11.81
N THR A 529 21.83 -12.33 11.24
CA THR A 529 21.36 -11.83 9.94
C THR A 529 21.05 -10.34 10.02
N GLY A 530 20.32 -9.90 11.06
CA GLY A 530 20.00 -8.50 11.32
C GLY A 530 21.24 -7.62 11.50
N ARG A 531 22.26 -8.14 12.19
CA ARG A 531 23.57 -7.49 12.35
C ARG A 531 24.27 -7.26 11.01
N ARG A 532 24.28 -8.26 10.12
CA ARG A 532 24.88 -8.15 8.78
C ARG A 532 24.12 -7.19 7.86
N LEU A 533 22.79 -7.18 7.97
CA LEU A 533 21.91 -6.30 7.19
C LEU A 533 21.90 -4.86 7.71
N GLY A 534 22.33 -4.62 8.95
CA GLY A 534 22.29 -3.30 9.59
C GLY A 534 20.88 -2.91 10.08
N MET A 535 20.04 -3.89 10.41
CA MET A 535 18.67 -3.70 10.92
C MET A 535 18.61 -3.45 12.43
N GLY A 536 19.69 -3.78 13.15
CA GLY A 536 19.70 -3.82 14.61
C GLY A 536 19.62 -5.26 15.14
N THR A 537 19.77 -5.40 16.46
CA THR A 537 19.73 -6.69 17.16
C THR A 537 18.67 -6.73 18.26
N ASN A 538 17.79 -5.72 18.33
CA ASN A 538 16.70 -5.67 19.31
C ASN A 538 15.54 -6.56 18.87
N MET A 539 15.83 -7.86 18.78
CA MET A 539 14.91 -8.89 18.31
C MET A 539 14.51 -9.82 19.45
N TYR A 540 13.27 -10.30 19.40
CA TYR A 540 12.66 -11.12 20.44
C TYR A 540 12.12 -12.44 19.88
N PRO A 541 12.11 -13.53 20.67
CA PRO A 541 11.49 -14.77 20.25
C PRO A 541 9.96 -14.64 20.34
N SER A 542 9.22 -15.37 19.50
CA SER A 542 7.75 -15.29 19.50
C SER A 542 7.11 -15.83 20.79
N SER A 543 7.79 -16.72 21.52
CA SER A 543 7.35 -17.19 22.83
C SER A 543 7.28 -16.09 23.90
N SER A 544 8.01 -14.99 23.70
CA SER A 544 7.91 -13.80 24.55
C SER A 544 6.69 -12.93 24.22
N LEU A 545 5.96 -13.23 23.13
CA LEU A 545 4.78 -12.49 22.69
C LEU A 545 3.47 -13.15 23.14
N LEU A 546 3.44 -14.48 23.17
CA LEU A 546 2.25 -15.30 23.42
C LEU A 546 2.60 -16.36 24.48
N GLY A 547 2.34 -16.08 25.75
CA GLY A 547 2.58 -17.10 26.79
C GLY A 547 2.66 -16.66 28.25
N ARG A 548 2.45 -15.39 28.61
CA ARG A 548 2.35 -15.00 30.02
C ARG A 548 1.02 -14.31 30.29
N GLU A 549 0.24 -14.88 31.22
CA GLU A 549 -0.60 -14.06 32.10
C GLU A 549 0.29 -12.91 32.58
N ARG A 550 -0.19 -11.67 32.46
CA ARG A 550 0.54 -10.43 32.80
C ARG A 550 1.37 -10.64 34.07
N ASP A 551 2.65 -10.96 33.92
CA ASP A 551 3.56 -10.95 35.04
C ASP A 551 3.69 -9.47 35.42
N GLU A 552 3.16 -9.08 36.58
CA GLU A 552 3.16 -7.68 37.07
C GLU A 552 4.59 -7.08 37.17
N ASN A 553 5.63 -7.91 36.93
CA ASN A 553 7.05 -7.57 36.92
C ASN A 553 7.68 -7.33 35.53
N GLU A 554 6.95 -7.46 34.42
CA GLU A 554 7.50 -7.10 33.10
C GLU A 554 7.51 -5.57 32.89
N ALA A 555 8.69 -5.02 32.56
CA ALA A 555 8.94 -3.58 32.54
C ALA A 555 8.25 -2.81 31.39
N LEU A 556 7.73 -3.51 30.37
CA LEU A 556 7.03 -2.93 29.22
C LEU A 556 5.84 -3.82 28.81
N PRO A 557 4.68 -3.25 28.44
CA PRO A 557 3.59 -3.99 27.82
C PRO A 557 4.04 -4.65 26.51
N VAL A 558 3.51 -5.85 26.21
CA VAL A 558 3.83 -6.61 24.98
C VAL A 558 3.65 -5.76 23.72
N ASP A 559 2.61 -4.92 23.67
CA ASP A 559 2.33 -4.06 22.52
C ASP A 559 3.44 -3.01 22.29
N GLU A 560 4.00 -2.44 23.36
CA GLU A 560 5.14 -1.50 23.25
C GLU A 560 6.44 -2.22 22.91
N LEU A 561 6.62 -3.46 23.36
CA LEU A 561 7.74 -4.30 22.98
C LEU A 561 7.68 -4.59 21.48
N ILE A 562 6.51 -4.93 20.94
CA ILE A 562 6.31 -5.20 19.52
C ILE A 562 6.62 -3.95 18.67
N GLU A 563 6.16 -2.79 19.12
CA GLU A 563 6.42 -1.51 18.47
C GLU A 563 7.92 -1.17 18.41
N LYS A 564 8.67 -1.45 19.48
CA LYS A 564 10.12 -1.15 19.59
C LYS A 564 11.04 -2.23 19.04
N ALA A 565 10.54 -3.43 18.75
CA ALA A 565 11.35 -4.55 18.27
C ALA A 565 11.79 -4.36 16.82
N ASP A 566 13.03 -4.72 16.50
CA ASP A 566 13.57 -4.74 15.13
C ASP A 566 13.18 -6.04 14.38
N GLY A 567 12.69 -7.04 15.10
CA GLY A 567 12.27 -8.29 14.50
C GLY A 567 11.89 -9.38 15.50
N PHE A 568 11.30 -10.44 14.98
CA PHE A 568 10.78 -11.56 15.72
C PHE A 568 11.29 -12.88 15.12
N ALA A 569 11.72 -13.78 15.99
CA ALA A 569 12.30 -15.08 15.63
C ALA A 569 11.46 -16.24 16.18
N GLY A 570 11.57 -17.42 15.57
CA GLY A 570 10.77 -18.60 15.90
C GLY A 570 9.28 -18.40 15.64
N VAL A 571 8.91 -17.49 14.73
CA VAL A 571 7.53 -17.03 14.53
C VAL A 571 6.72 -18.11 13.79
N PHE A 572 5.61 -18.51 14.41
CA PHE A 572 4.62 -19.39 13.79
C PHE A 572 3.58 -18.57 13.00
N PRO A 573 2.80 -19.20 12.11
CA PRO A 573 1.83 -18.48 11.26
C PRO A 573 0.83 -17.63 12.05
N GLU A 574 0.32 -18.17 13.16
CA GLU A 574 -0.59 -17.48 14.09
C GLU A 574 0.06 -16.23 14.71
N HIS A 575 1.35 -16.33 15.02
CA HIS A 575 2.11 -15.22 15.59
C HIS A 575 2.30 -14.09 14.58
N LYS A 576 2.48 -14.42 13.27
CA LYS A 576 2.56 -13.41 12.21
C LYS A 576 1.28 -12.56 12.16
N TYR A 577 0.12 -13.22 12.22
CA TYR A 577 -1.18 -12.55 12.25
C TYR A 577 -1.32 -11.62 13.45
N GLU A 578 -0.98 -12.09 14.66
CA GLU A 578 -1.13 -11.29 15.88
C GLU A 578 -0.17 -10.10 15.92
N ILE A 579 1.07 -10.26 15.45
CA ILE A 579 2.04 -9.14 15.33
C ILE A 579 1.48 -8.03 14.44
N VAL A 580 0.94 -8.39 13.26
CA VAL A 580 0.34 -7.41 12.33
C VAL A 580 -0.85 -6.72 12.97
N LYS A 581 -1.74 -7.49 13.62
CA LYS A 581 -2.93 -6.96 14.28
C LYS A 581 -2.58 -5.97 15.40
N ILE A 582 -1.60 -6.28 16.26
CA ILE A 582 -1.18 -5.39 17.35
C ILE A 582 -0.56 -4.10 16.80
N LEU A 583 0.25 -4.19 15.76
CA LEU A 583 0.82 -3.00 15.10
C LEU A 583 -0.29 -2.12 14.47
N GLN A 584 -1.31 -2.72 13.87
CA GLN A 584 -2.49 -1.99 13.37
C GLN A 584 -3.30 -1.34 14.49
N GLU A 585 -3.50 -2.02 15.63
CA GLU A 585 -4.18 -1.45 16.81
C GLU A 585 -3.42 -0.25 17.39
N LYS A 586 -2.09 -0.22 17.22
CA LYS A 586 -1.22 0.93 17.52
C LYS A 586 -1.26 2.04 16.47
N LYS A 587 -2.11 1.91 15.44
CA LYS A 587 -2.32 2.86 14.33
C LYS A 587 -1.15 2.97 13.36
N HIS A 588 -0.28 1.97 13.29
CA HIS A 588 0.67 1.84 12.20
C HIS A 588 -0.04 1.32 10.94
N VAL A 589 0.43 1.75 9.76
CA VAL A 589 0.01 1.19 8.47
C VAL A 589 1.02 0.13 8.10
N VAL A 590 0.61 -1.13 8.25
CA VAL A 590 1.50 -2.28 8.24
C VAL A 590 1.50 -2.93 6.86
N GLY A 591 2.65 -2.88 6.20
CA GLY A 591 2.95 -3.75 5.08
C GLY A 591 3.51 -5.09 5.59
N MET A 592 3.07 -6.20 5.01
CA MET A 592 3.63 -7.51 5.32
C MET A 592 4.04 -8.24 4.05
N THR A 593 5.25 -8.81 4.03
CA THR A 593 5.66 -9.71 2.94
C THR A 593 5.47 -11.18 3.34
N GLY A 594 5.13 -12.03 2.37
CA GLY A 594 5.04 -13.47 2.59
C GLY A 594 5.20 -14.26 1.29
N ASP A 595 5.59 -15.53 1.43
CA ASP A 595 5.84 -16.46 0.32
C ASP A 595 4.96 -17.72 0.39
N GLY A 596 4.62 -18.16 1.60
CA GLY A 596 3.94 -19.42 1.84
C GLY A 596 2.45 -19.32 2.13
N VAL A 597 1.78 -20.48 2.05
CA VAL A 597 0.37 -20.68 2.43
C VAL A 597 0.06 -20.29 3.87
N ASN A 598 1.09 -20.37 4.71
CA ASN A 598 1.03 -20.02 6.12
C ASN A 598 0.94 -18.51 6.35
N ASP A 599 1.37 -17.71 5.38
CA ASP A 599 1.37 -16.25 5.50
C ASP A 599 0.08 -15.62 5.02
N ALA A 600 -0.74 -16.38 4.28
CA ALA A 600 -2.00 -15.90 3.70
C ALA A 600 -2.93 -15.20 4.72
N PRO A 601 -3.14 -15.71 5.96
CA PRO A 601 -3.98 -15.01 6.93
C PRO A 601 -3.40 -13.65 7.37
N ALA A 602 -2.08 -13.58 7.54
CA ALA A 602 -1.40 -12.38 8.00
C ALA A 602 -1.26 -11.35 6.86
N LEU A 603 -1.03 -11.80 5.62
CA LEU A 603 -1.07 -10.98 4.40
C LEU A 603 -2.44 -10.32 4.21
N LYS A 604 -3.52 -11.08 4.41
CA LYS A 604 -4.89 -10.56 4.27
C LYS A 604 -5.30 -9.64 5.43
N LYS A 605 -4.68 -9.79 6.60
CA LYS A 605 -4.91 -8.93 7.75
C LYS A 605 -4.15 -7.61 7.65
N ALA A 606 -2.96 -7.62 7.07
CA ALA A 606 -2.14 -6.44 6.86
C ALA A 606 -2.88 -5.38 6.03
N ASP A 607 -2.54 -4.11 6.22
CA ASP A 607 -3.09 -3.03 5.40
C ASP A 607 -2.63 -3.19 3.95
N ILE A 608 -1.39 -3.67 3.78
CA ILE A 608 -0.83 -4.06 2.48
C ILE A 608 -0.21 -5.45 2.59
N GLY A 609 -0.90 -6.46 2.06
CA GLY A 609 -0.32 -7.78 1.82
C GLY A 609 0.57 -7.78 0.57
N ILE A 610 1.84 -8.16 0.70
CA ILE A 610 2.82 -8.22 -0.39
C ILE A 610 3.28 -9.67 -0.62
N ALA A 611 2.90 -10.25 -1.75
CA ALA A 611 3.43 -11.56 -2.17
C ALA A 611 4.73 -11.38 -2.95
N VAL A 612 5.76 -12.15 -2.60
CA VAL A 612 7.03 -12.18 -3.33
C VAL A 612 6.89 -12.89 -4.68
N ALA A 613 7.87 -12.72 -5.59
CA ALA A 613 7.81 -13.26 -6.95
C ALA A 613 7.65 -14.79 -7.01
N ASP A 614 8.32 -15.50 -6.10
CA ASP A 614 8.28 -16.97 -5.99
C ASP A 614 7.22 -17.45 -4.98
N ALA A 615 6.24 -16.60 -4.64
CA ALA A 615 5.21 -16.95 -3.66
C ALA A 615 4.21 -17.97 -4.20
N THR A 616 3.72 -18.82 -3.30
CA THR A 616 2.62 -19.76 -3.55
C THR A 616 1.36 -19.05 -4.04
N ASP A 617 0.53 -19.74 -4.81
CA ASP A 617 -0.73 -19.22 -5.34
C ASP A 617 -1.65 -18.72 -4.24
N ALA A 618 -1.65 -19.43 -3.11
CA ALA A 618 -2.37 -19.02 -1.91
C ALA A 618 -1.92 -17.65 -1.38
N ALA A 619 -0.61 -17.43 -1.27
CA ALA A 619 -0.05 -16.15 -0.84
C ALA A 619 -0.33 -15.03 -1.85
N ARG A 620 -0.18 -15.30 -3.16
CA ARG A 620 -0.50 -14.35 -4.25
C ARG A 620 -1.98 -13.97 -4.26
N SER A 621 -2.86 -14.91 -3.95
CA SER A 621 -4.31 -14.66 -3.88
C SER A 621 -4.70 -13.83 -2.66
N ALA A 622 -4.05 -14.06 -1.52
CA ALA A 622 -4.29 -13.33 -0.28
C ALA A 622 -3.70 -11.90 -0.26
N ALA A 623 -2.65 -11.66 -1.05
CA ALA A 623 -1.97 -10.37 -1.11
C ALA A 623 -2.70 -9.31 -1.96
N ASP A 624 -2.52 -8.05 -1.61
CA ASP A 624 -3.02 -6.88 -2.34
C ASP A 624 -2.07 -6.47 -3.48
N ILE A 625 -0.78 -6.76 -3.32
CA ILE A 625 0.29 -6.48 -4.27
C ILE A 625 1.15 -7.74 -4.46
N VAL A 626 1.44 -8.06 -5.72
CA VAL A 626 2.28 -9.19 -6.10
C VAL A 626 3.52 -8.67 -6.82
N LEU A 627 4.68 -9.01 -6.30
CA LEU A 627 5.96 -8.65 -6.94
C LEU A 627 6.25 -9.63 -8.07
N THR A 628 6.73 -9.16 -9.21
CA THR A 628 7.27 -10.01 -10.29
C THR A 628 8.79 -10.10 -10.24
N GLU A 629 9.43 -9.22 -9.48
CA GLU A 629 10.86 -9.23 -9.23
C GLU A 629 11.12 -9.44 -7.73
N PRO A 630 12.09 -10.28 -7.34
CA PRO A 630 12.33 -10.58 -5.94
C PRO A 630 13.23 -9.52 -5.29
N GLY A 631 12.96 -9.21 -4.02
CA GLY A 631 13.82 -8.38 -3.18
C GLY A 631 13.13 -7.16 -2.57
N LEU A 632 13.70 -6.68 -1.46
CA LEU A 632 13.18 -5.54 -0.71
C LEU A 632 13.23 -4.22 -1.51
N SER A 633 14.17 -4.08 -2.44
CA SER A 633 14.40 -2.86 -3.22
C SER A 633 13.21 -2.50 -4.11
N VAL A 634 12.50 -3.50 -4.63
CA VAL A 634 11.27 -3.35 -5.41
C VAL A 634 10.17 -2.74 -4.54
N ILE A 635 10.02 -3.22 -3.30
CA ILE A 635 9.02 -2.71 -2.34
C ILE A 635 9.30 -1.24 -2.01
N VAL A 636 10.55 -0.89 -1.68
CA VAL A 636 10.90 0.51 -1.35
C VAL A 636 10.73 1.44 -2.56
N SER A 637 11.02 0.96 -3.77
CA SER A 637 10.78 1.71 -5.01
C SER A 637 9.28 1.90 -5.27
N ALA A 638 8.47 0.87 -5.01
CA ALA A 638 7.02 0.94 -5.09
C ALA A 638 6.45 1.95 -4.08
N VAL A 639 6.92 1.96 -2.83
CA VAL A 639 6.53 2.97 -1.81
C VAL A 639 6.80 4.38 -2.29
N LEU A 640 7.99 4.64 -2.86
CA LEU A 640 8.32 5.96 -3.41
C LEU A 640 7.40 6.38 -4.56
N THR A 641 7.13 5.46 -5.48
CA THR A 641 6.22 5.71 -6.62
C THR A 641 4.81 5.95 -6.12
N SER A 642 4.30 5.15 -5.18
CA SER A 642 3.00 5.29 -4.54
C SER A 642 2.87 6.64 -3.82
N ARG A 643 3.88 7.08 -3.07
CA ARG A 643 3.90 8.43 -2.45
C ARG A 643 3.87 9.53 -3.50
N ALA A 644 4.56 9.37 -4.63
CA ALA A 644 4.52 10.36 -5.71
C ALA A 644 3.15 10.44 -6.41
N ILE A 645 2.44 9.32 -6.52
CA ILE A 645 1.06 9.25 -7.05
C ILE A 645 0.10 9.89 -6.05
N PHE A 646 0.19 9.51 -4.77
CA PHE A 646 -0.63 10.04 -3.70
C PHE A 646 -0.51 11.56 -3.54
N GLN A 647 0.72 12.10 -3.68
CA GLN A 647 0.95 13.54 -3.69
C GLN A 647 0.20 14.26 -4.82
N ARG A 648 0.11 13.68 -6.02
CA ARG A 648 -0.67 14.28 -7.13
C ARG A 648 -2.15 14.36 -6.77
N MET A 649 -2.67 13.28 -6.20
CA MET A 649 -4.08 13.20 -5.77
C MET A 649 -4.38 14.26 -4.71
N LYS A 650 -3.55 14.37 -3.67
CA LYS A 650 -3.68 15.39 -2.63
C LYS A 650 -3.60 16.82 -3.18
N ASN A 651 -2.62 17.10 -4.03
CA ASN A 651 -2.44 18.41 -4.65
C ASN A 651 -3.62 18.79 -5.53
N TYR A 652 -4.18 17.81 -6.25
CA TYR A 652 -5.39 18.01 -7.04
C TYR A 652 -6.62 18.28 -6.16
N THR A 653 -6.79 17.55 -5.06
CA THR A 653 -7.90 17.81 -4.13
C THR A 653 -7.82 19.23 -3.54
N ILE A 654 -6.62 19.68 -3.14
CA ILE A 654 -6.42 21.07 -2.66
C ILE A 654 -6.83 22.07 -3.75
N TYR A 655 -6.42 21.82 -4.99
CA TYR A 655 -6.78 22.64 -6.14
C TYR A 655 -8.30 22.71 -6.37
N ALA A 656 -8.98 21.57 -6.42
CA ALA A 656 -10.42 21.49 -6.65
C ALA A 656 -11.18 22.25 -5.56
N VAL A 657 -10.84 22.01 -4.30
CA VAL A 657 -11.45 22.70 -3.14
C VAL A 657 -11.18 24.21 -3.19
N SER A 658 -9.95 24.63 -3.51
CA SER A 658 -9.62 26.06 -3.63
C SER A 658 -10.41 26.77 -4.72
N ILE A 659 -10.62 26.14 -5.88
CA ILE A 659 -11.42 26.72 -6.96
C ILE A 659 -12.88 26.83 -6.56
N THR A 660 -13.46 25.79 -5.97
CA THR A 660 -14.85 25.85 -5.48
C THR A 660 -15.04 27.02 -4.53
N ILE A 661 -14.16 27.16 -3.53
CA ILE A 661 -14.23 28.28 -2.58
C ILE A 661 -14.02 29.62 -3.27
N ARG A 662 -13.10 29.71 -4.23
CA ARG A 662 -12.86 30.95 -5.00
C ARG A 662 -14.12 31.38 -5.75
N ILE A 663 -14.73 30.48 -6.50
CA ILE A 663 -15.91 30.78 -7.33
C ILE A 663 -17.08 31.17 -6.44
N VAL A 664 -17.39 30.36 -5.42
CA VAL A 664 -18.49 30.62 -4.51
C VAL A 664 -18.28 31.95 -3.78
N LEU A 665 -17.18 32.12 -3.06
CA LEU A 665 -16.96 33.34 -2.29
C LEU A 665 -16.77 34.57 -3.19
N GLY A 666 -16.09 34.43 -4.33
CA GLY A 666 -15.79 35.52 -5.24
C GLY A 666 -17.04 36.11 -5.85
N PHE A 667 -17.89 35.30 -6.48
CA PHE A 667 -19.11 35.79 -7.13
C PHE A 667 -20.18 36.21 -6.12
N VAL A 668 -20.29 35.51 -4.98
CA VAL A 668 -21.13 35.97 -3.87
C VAL A 668 -20.72 37.38 -3.44
N LEU A 669 -19.43 37.64 -3.19
CA LEU A 669 -19.00 38.98 -2.76
C LEU A 669 -19.24 40.06 -3.82
N LEU A 670 -19.01 39.76 -5.10
CA LEU A 670 -19.27 40.70 -6.20
C LEU A 670 -20.75 41.05 -6.29
N ALA A 671 -21.61 40.02 -6.24
CA ALA A 671 -23.03 40.21 -6.32
C ALA A 671 -23.57 40.93 -5.07
N LEU A 672 -23.08 40.63 -3.87
CA LEU A 672 -23.53 41.27 -2.65
C LEU A 672 -23.11 42.73 -2.51
N ILE A 673 -21.90 43.11 -2.95
CA ILE A 673 -21.35 44.44 -2.71
C ILE A 673 -21.69 45.44 -3.84
N TRP A 674 -21.54 45.03 -5.10
CA TRP A 674 -21.70 45.93 -6.26
C TRP A 674 -22.91 45.64 -7.13
N GLU A 675 -23.77 44.74 -6.67
CA GLU A 675 -24.91 44.27 -7.45
C GLU A 675 -24.57 43.76 -8.85
N TYR A 676 -23.39 43.17 -8.96
CA TYR A 676 -22.85 42.71 -10.23
C TYR A 676 -23.23 41.26 -10.51
N ASP A 677 -23.88 41.03 -11.64
CA ASP A 677 -24.28 39.70 -12.11
C ASP A 677 -23.29 39.21 -13.17
N PHE A 678 -22.56 38.14 -12.87
CA PHE A 678 -21.60 37.58 -13.82
C PHE A 678 -22.31 36.61 -14.81
N PRO A 679 -21.98 36.62 -16.11
CA PRO A 679 -22.67 35.75 -17.07
C PRO A 679 -22.41 34.25 -16.81
N PRO A 680 -23.45 33.41 -16.63
CA PRO A 680 -23.29 31.97 -16.39
C PRO A 680 -22.50 31.26 -17.50
N PHE A 681 -22.75 31.62 -18.75
CA PHE A 681 -22.04 31.08 -19.91
C PHE A 681 -20.52 31.23 -19.82
N MET A 682 -20.02 32.32 -19.22
CA MET A 682 -18.56 32.53 -19.10
C MET A 682 -17.93 31.65 -18.03
N VAL A 683 -18.69 31.30 -16.99
CA VAL A 683 -18.29 30.30 -16.00
C VAL A 683 -18.23 28.91 -16.63
N LEU A 684 -19.19 28.59 -17.50
CA LEU A 684 -19.18 27.36 -18.27
C LEU A 684 -17.90 27.24 -19.14
N ILE A 685 -17.49 28.30 -19.83
CA ILE A 685 -16.24 28.30 -20.59
C ILE A 685 -15.02 28.09 -19.68
N ILE A 686 -15.00 28.72 -18.49
CA ILE A 686 -13.93 28.48 -17.49
C ILE A 686 -13.92 27.00 -17.08
N ALA A 687 -15.07 26.40 -16.81
CA ALA A 687 -15.19 24.99 -16.43
C ALA A 687 -14.66 24.07 -17.53
N ILE A 688 -15.04 24.29 -18.79
CA ILE A 688 -14.56 23.50 -19.95
C ILE A 688 -13.03 23.59 -20.08
N LEU A 689 -12.46 24.80 -20.01
CA LEU A 689 -11.01 24.99 -20.10
C LEU A 689 -10.26 24.37 -18.92
N ASN A 690 -10.83 24.44 -17.72
CA ASN A 690 -10.28 23.81 -16.53
C ASN A 690 -10.27 22.28 -16.68
N ASP A 691 -11.43 21.69 -16.95
CA ASP A 691 -11.60 20.23 -17.10
C ASP A 691 -10.76 19.67 -18.27
N GLY A 692 -10.61 20.42 -19.37
CA GLY A 692 -9.74 20.01 -20.47
C GLY A 692 -8.26 19.96 -20.10
N THR A 693 -7.80 20.87 -19.23
CA THR A 693 -6.38 20.94 -18.82
C THR A 693 -6.06 20.06 -17.62
N ILE A 694 -7.04 19.72 -16.79
CA ILE A 694 -6.82 19.06 -15.51
C ILE A 694 -6.29 17.64 -15.64
N MET A 695 -6.61 16.95 -16.73
CA MET A 695 -6.12 15.60 -17.02
C MET A 695 -4.59 15.53 -17.08
N THR A 696 -3.91 16.66 -17.34
CA THR A 696 -2.45 16.71 -17.35
C THR A 696 -1.82 16.52 -15.97
N ILE A 697 -2.55 16.75 -14.88
CA ILE A 697 -2.09 16.55 -13.50
C ILE A 697 -1.81 15.07 -13.22
N SER A 698 -2.63 14.16 -13.78
CA SER A 698 -2.44 12.70 -13.61
C SER A 698 -1.06 12.23 -14.10
N LYS A 699 -0.55 12.87 -15.16
CA LYS A 699 0.74 12.56 -15.83
C LYS A 699 1.91 13.38 -15.32
N ASP A 700 1.70 14.19 -14.28
CA ASP A 700 2.66 15.16 -13.80
C ASP A 700 3.88 14.54 -13.09
N ARG A 701 4.95 15.32 -12.90
CA ARG A 701 6.16 14.96 -12.15
C ARG A 701 6.19 15.73 -10.82
N VAL A 702 5.74 15.07 -9.76
CA VAL A 702 5.72 15.58 -8.39
C VAL A 702 6.74 14.81 -7.54
N LYS A 703 7.38 15.51 -6.59
CA LYS A 703 8.31 14.88 -5.64
C LYS A 703 7.53 14.05 -4.60
N PRO A 704 7.96 12.83 -4.28
CA PRO A 704 7.32 12.03 -3.24
C PRO A 704 7.52 12.66 -1.86
N SER A 705 6.58 12.39 -0.94
CA SER A 705 6.75 12.75 0.47
C SER A 705 7.92 11.96 1.09
N PRO A 706 8.79 12.61 1.88
CA PRO A 706 9.89 11.92 2.56
C PRO A 706 9.37 10.99 3.67
N GLY A 707 8.29 11.36 4.36
CA GLY A 707 7.63 10.51 5.36
C GLY A 707 6.34 9.87 4.84
N PRO A 708 5.77 8.92 5.59
CA PRO A 708 4.44 8.38 5.34
C PRO A 708 3.40 9.51 5.26
N ASP A 709 2.51 9.46 4.25
CA ASP A 709 1.43 10.45 4.08
C ASP A 709 0.08 9.73 4.00
N SER A 710 -0.93 10.34 4.60
CA SER A 710 -2.30 9.82 4.68
C SER A 710 -3.31 10.92 4.40
N TRP A 711 -4.58 10.56 4.15
CA TRP A 711 -5.64 11.54 3.88
C TRP A 711 -5.99 12.36 5.12
N LYS A 712 -5.30 13.47 5.30
CA LYS A 712 -5.63 14.48 6.30
C LYS A 712 -6.60 15.51 5.71
N LEU A 713 -7.86 15.10 5.56
CA LEU A 713 -8.90 15.92 4.91
C LEU A 713 -9.03 17.32 5.52
N ASN A 714 -8.91 17.44 6.84
CA ASN A 714 -8.94 18.74 7.51
C ASN A 714 -7.81 19.68 7.05
N GLU A 715 -6.59 19.16 6.86
CA GLU A 715 -5.47 19.97 6.37
C GLU A 715 -5.69 20.38 4.90
N ILE A 716 -6.22 19.46 4.10
CA ILE A 716 -6.54 19.68 2.68
C ILE A 716 -7.62 20.76 2.54
N PHE A 717 -8.72 20.65 3.27
CA PHE A 717 -9.81 21.62 3.26
C PHE A 717 -9.37 22.98 3.80
N ALA A 718 -8.62 23.02 4.91
CA ALA A 718 -8.10 24.28 5.45
C ALA A 718 -7.17 24.99 4.45
N THR A 719 -6.26 24.26 3.81
CA THR A 719 -5.40 24.79 2.74
C THR A 719 -6.23 25.28 1.56
N GLY A 720 -7.21 24.49 1.15
CA GLY A 720 -8.15 24.80 0.09
C GLY A 720 -8.88 26.14 0.33
N ILE A 721 -9.50 26.27 1.50
CA ILE A 721 -10.29 27.44 1.92
C ILE A 721 -9.44 28.70 1.98
N VAL A 722 -8.24 28.66 2.58
CA VAL A 722 -7.41 29.85 2.74
C VAL A 722 -6.94 30.37 1.38
N ILE A 723 -6.46 29.47 0.53
CA ILE A 723 -6.02 29.82 -0.83
C ILE A 723 -7.22 30.33 -1.66
N GLY A 724 -8.36 29.62 -1.62
CA GLY A 724 -9.57 30.01 -2.33
C GLY A 724 -10.10 31.38 -1.90
N THR A 725 -10.11 31.64 -0.59
CA THR A 725 -10.50 32.93 -0.01
C THR A 725 -9.59 34.06 -0.49
N TYR A 726 -8.27 33.86 -0.47
CA TYR A 726 -7.34 34.85 -0.99
C TYR A 726 -7.62 35.14 -2.48
N LEU A 727 -7.84 34.11 -3.29
CA LEU A 727 -8.15 34.28 -4.71
C LEU A 727 -9.49 34.99 -4.97
N ALA A 728 -10.50 34.72 -4.15
CA ALA A 728 -11.77 35.44 -4.19
C ALA A 728 -11.56 36.93 -3.90
N LEU A 729 -10.81 37.26 -2.83
CA LEU A 729 -10.49 38.64 -2.48
C LEU A 729 -9.66 39.37 -3.56
N VAL A 730 -8.74 38.68 -4.22
CA VAL A 730 -7.99 39.23 -5.36
C VAL A 730 -8.90 39.53 -6.54
N THR A 731 -9.93 38.70 -6.77
CA THR A 731 -10.92 38.93 -7.83
C THR A 731 -11.82 40.13 -7.49
N VAL A 732 -12.27 40.22 -6.24
CA VAL A 732 -13.04 41.37 -5.71
C VAL A 732 -12.25 42.66 -5.79
N LEU A 733 -10.97 42.63 -5.39
CA LEU A 733 -10.07 43.78 -5.49
C LEU A 733 -9.88 44.22 -6.93
N PHE A 734 -9.74 43.27 -7.86
CA PHE A 734 -9.62 43.57 -9.28
C PHE A 734 -10.87 44.30 -9.80
N TYR A 735 -12.05 43.77 -9.50
CA TYR A 735 -13.32 44.39 -9.89
C TYR A 735 -13.46 45.80 -9.33
N TRP A 736 -13.17 45.99 -8.03
CA TRP A 736 -13.23 47.30 -7.38
C TRP A 736 -12.31 48.34 -8.04
N ILE A 737 -11.08 47.94 -8.43
CA ILE A 737 -10.13 48.82 -9.13
C ILE A 737 -10.65 49.22 -10.52
N VAL A 738 -11.36 48.32 -11.20
CA VAL A 738 -11.88 48.58 -12.55
C VAL A 738 -13.12 49.49 -12.53
N VAL A 739 -13.98 49.35 -11.52
CA VAL A 739 -15.33 49.97 -11.49
C VAL A 739 -15.38 51.26 -10.66
N ASP A 740 -14.95 51.24 -9.40
CA ASP A 740 -15.20 52.37 -8.47
C ASP A 740 -14.16 53.48 -8.55
N THR A 741 -12.97 53.20 -9.08
CA THR A 741 -11.94 54.23 -9.21
C THR A 741 -12.01 54.92 -10.57
N GLU A 742 -12.77 56.02 -10.66
CA GLU A 742 -12.43 57.12 -11.57
C GLU A 742 -11.09 57.69 -11.12
N PHE A 743 -10.03 57.20 -11.74
CA PHE A 743 -8.64 57.33 -11.32
C PHE A 743 -8.08 58.78 -11.30
N LEU A 744 -8.91 59.80 -11.58
CA LEU A 744 -8.55 61.21 -11.68
C LEU A 744 -9.26 62.18 -10.70
N GLU A 745 -10.35 61.83 -10.01
CA GLU A 745 -11.05 62.81 -9.13
C GLU A 745 -10.66 62.75 -7.64
N VAL A 746 -10.05 61.65 -7.16
CA VAL A 746 -9.72 61.46 -5.73
C VAL A 746 -8.54 62.31 -5.23
N PHE A 747 -7.83 63.01 -6.13
CA PHE A 747 -6.77 63.95 -5.75
C PHE A 747 -7.29 65.19 -4.99
N LYS A 748 -8.60 65.48 -5.05
CA LYS A 748 -9.21 66.54 -4.23
C LYS A 748 -9.49 66.09 -2.78
N PHE A 749 -9.76 64.80 -2.55
CA PHE A 749 -10.11 64.30 -1.21
C PHE A 749 -8.88 63.93 -0.35
N THR A 750 -7.74 63.65 -0.99
CA THR A 750 -6.51 63.25 -0.30
C THR A 750 -5.81 64.40 0.45
N ASN A 751 -6.06 65.66 0.07
CA ASN A 751 -5.59 66.82 0.83
C ASN A 751 -6.40 67.08 2.12
N LEU A 752 -7.56 66.44 2.29
CA LEU A 752 -8.40 66.61 3.48
C LEU A 752 -8.13 65.54 4.56
N VAL A 753 -7.75 64.32 4.15
CA VAL A 753 -7.60 63.16 5.06
C VAL A 753 -6.18 63.02 5.62
N SER A 754 -5.19 63.78 5.12
CA SER A 754 -3.85 63.82 5.70
C SER A 754 -3.79 64.44 7.12
N SER A 755 -4.92 64.86 7.69
CA SER A 755 -4.99 65.52 8.99
C SER A 755 -5.42 64.62 10.17
N PHE A 756 -5.73 63.32 9.99
CA PHE A 756 -6.18 62.46 11.11
C PHE A 756 -5.59 61.02 11.13
N SER A 757 -4.85 60.71 12.21
CA SER A 757 -4.63 59.36 12.83
C SER A 757 -3.58 58.36 12.23
N PRO A 758 -3.09 57.34 12.98
CA PRO A 758 -1.68 56.90 13.00
C PRO A 758 -1.42 55.62 12.17
N TYR A 759 -2.35 55.18 11.33
CA TYR A 759 -2.26 53.92 10.56
C TYR A 759 -1.54 54.08 9.21
N ARG A 760 -0.39 54.77 9.22
CA ARG A 760 0.36 55.12 8.01
C ARG A 760 0.90 53.91 7.24
N TYR A 761 1.05 52.75 7.88
CA TYR A 761 1.55 51.52 7.25
C TYR A 761 0.45 50.68 6.59
N PHE A 762 -0.75 50.62 7.18
CA PHE A 762 -1.90 49.91 6.60
C PHE A 762 -2.34 50.58 5.28
N TRP A 763 -2.38 51.91 5.27
CA TRP A 763 -2.64 52.68 4.05
C TRP A 763 -1.52 52.56 3.01
N LYS A 764 -0.25 52.41 3.42
CA LYS A 764 0.88 52.22 2.48
C LYS A 764 0.77 50.92 1.66
N LEU A 765 0.22 49.85 2.24
CA LEU A 765 0.02 48.57 1.56
C LEU A 765 -1.10 48.67 0.50
N ILE A 766 -2.13 49.47 0.76
CA ILE A 766 -3.23 49.79 -0.17
C ILE A 766 -2.80 50.81 -1.24
N ILE A 767 -1.79 51.64 -0.95
CA ILE A 767 -1.23 52.64 -1.89
C ILE A 767 -0.29 52.00 -2.94
N PHE A 768 0.32 50.85 -2.66
CA PHE A 768 1.25 50.17 -3.59
C PHE A 768 0.63 49.77 -4.95
N PRO A 769 -0.60 49.21 -5.04
CA PRO A 769 -1.25 48.95 -6.34
C PRO A 769 -1.64 50.23 -7.10
N LYS A 770 -1.84 51.36 -6.41
CA LYS A 770 -2.26 52.64 -7.04
C LYS A 770 -1.17 53.24 -7.93
N ASN A 771 0.09 53.21 -7.49
CA ASN A 771 1.21 53.72 -8.29
C ASN A 771 1.52 52.82 -9.50
N LEU A 772 1.25 51.52 -9.38
CA LEU A 772 1.52 50.55 -10.44
C LEU A 772 0.48 50.64 -11.57
N PHE A 773 -0.79 50.79 -11.23
CA PHE A 773 -1.84 50.96 -12.23
C PHE A 773 -1.74 52.29 -12.97
N PHE A 774 -1.30 53.36 -12.29
CA PHE A 774 -0.98 54.66 -12.93
C PHE A 774 0.12 54.53 -13.97
N LEU A 775 1.16 53.75 -13.66
CA LEU A 775 2.27 53.46 -14.57
C LEU A 775 1.81 52.61 -15.78
N LEU A 776 0.85 51.71 -15.56
CA LEU A 776 0.30 50.84 -16.61
C LEU A 776 -0.63 51.58 -17.57
N GLN A 777 -1.49 52.45 -17.06
CA GLN A 777 -2.38 53.27 -17.88
C GLN A 777 -1.58 54.25 -18.77
N THR A 778 -0.51 54.83 -18.22
CA THR A 778 0.38 55.74 -18.97
C THR A 778 1.27 55.02 -20.00
N HIS A 779 1.66 53.76 -19.78
CA HIS A 779 2.46 52.99 -20.75
C HIS A 779 1.64 52.22 -21.81
N PHE A 780 0.44 51.75 -21.48
CA PHE A 780 -0.37 50.89 -22.38
C PHE A 780 -1.55 51.61 -23.08
N ASN A 781 -1.75 52.91 -22.83
CA ASN A 781 -2.73 53.77 -23.50
C ASN A 781 -4.17 53.21 -23.50
N VAL A 782 -4.63 52.78 -22.33
CA VAL A 782 -5.85 52.00 -22.13
C VAL A 782 -7.05 52.90 -21.78
N LYS A 783 -8.22 52.66 -22.38
CA LYS A 783 -9.48 53.41 -22.11
C LYS A 783 -10.18 52.93 -20.85
N SER A 784 -10.90 53.82 -20.14
CA SER A 784 -11.77 53.42 -19.03
C SER A 784 -12.88 52.50 -19.53
N ILE A 785 -13.17 51.44 -18.77
CA ILE A 785 -14.23 50.45 -19.04
C ILE A 785 -15.30 50.44 -17.94
N SER A 786 -15.24 51.40 -17.00
CA SER A 786 -16.16 51.53 -15.86
C SER A 786 -17.63 51.53 -16.29
N ASP A 787 -17.92 52.08 -17.46
CA ASP A 787 -19.29 52.32 -17.93
C ASP A 787 -19.85 51.15 -18.76
N ASN A 788 -19.04 50.12 -19.07
CA ASN A 788 -19.42 49.00 -19.93
C ASN A 788 -19.29 47.65 -19.20
N THR A 789 -20.43 47.15 -18.72
CA THR A 789 -20.55 45.89 -17.98
C THR A 789 -20.06 44.66 -18.75
N ASP A 790 -20.21 44.66 -20.08
CA ASP A 790 -19.80 43.53 -20.93
C ASP A 790 -18.27 43.47 -21.10
N GLN A 791 -17.62 44.64 -21.12
CA GLN A 791 -16.16 44.73 -21.12
C GLN A 791 -15.59 44.36 -19.74
N ILE A 792 -16.28 44.73 -18.65
CA ILE A 792 -15.91 44.31 -17.30
C ILE A 792 -16.04 42.78 -17.15
N SER A 793 -17.10 42.17 -17.66
CA SER A 793 -17.29 40.71 -17.69
C SER A 793 -16.13 40.00 -18.38
N SER A 794 -15.67 40.54 -19.50
CA SER A 794 -14.51 40.01 -20.25
C SER A 794 -13.20 40.13 -19.47
N ALA A 795 -13.01 41.23 -18.75
CA ALA A 795 -11.84 41.44 -17.91
C ALA A 795 -11.82 40.49 -16.70
N VAL A 796 -12.96 40.34 -16.01
CA VAL A 796 -13.12 39.42 -14.87
C VAL A 796 -12.96 37.97 -15.32
N TYR A 797 -13.56 37.58 -16.44
CA TYR A 797 -13.39 36.25 -17.05
C TYR A 797 -11.91 35.90 -17.26
N LEU A 798 -11.16 36.80 -17.90
CA LEU A 798 -9.75 36.56 -18.20
C LEU A 798 -8.92 36.44 -16.90
N GLN A 799 -9.17 37.33 -15.94
CA GLN A 799 -8.49 37.32 -14.64
C GLN A 799 -8.78 36.03 -13.87
N VAL A 800 -10.03 35.57 -13.87
CA VAL A 800 -10.43 34.33 -13.21
C VAL A 800 -9.74 33.14 -13.86
N SER A 801 -9.79 33.06 -15.20
CA SER A 801 -9.17 31.98 -15.98
C SER A 801 -7.66 31.86 -15.76
N ILE A 802 -6.91 32.96 -15.83
CA ILE A 802 -5.44 32.96 -15.67
C ILE A 802 -5.07 32.45 -14.28
N ILE A 803 -5.64 33.04 -13.23
CA ILE A 803 -5.24 32.70 -11.86
C ILE A 803 -5.73 31.30 -11.48
N SER A 804 -6.89 30.85 -11.99
CA SER A 804 -7.38 29.50 -11.71
C SER A 804 -6.45 28.45 -12.28
N GLN A 805 -5.94 28.61 -13.51
CA GLN A 805 -4.94 27.65 -14.01
C GLN A 805 -3.56 27.86 -13.40
N ALA A 806 -3.16 29.09 -13.08
CA ALA A 806 -1.89 29.36 -12.41
C ALA A 806 -1.82 28.66 -11.04
N LEU A 807 -2.95 28.55 -10.35
CA LEU A 807 -3.05 27.86 -9.05
C LEU A 807 -2.53 26.41 -9.11
N ILE A 808 -2.66 25.72 -10.25
CA ILE A 808 -2.13 24.35 -10.44
C ILE A 808 -0.63 24.30 -10.12
N PHE A 809 0.14 25.33 -10.48
CA PHE A 809 1.58 25.40 -10.22
C PHE A 809 1.92 25.62 -8.75
N VAL A 810 1.03 26.25 -7.99
CA VAL A 810 1.20 26.46 -6.55
C VAL A 810 0.84 25.19 -5.79
N THR A 811 -0.29 24.57 -6.12
CA THR A 811 -0.78 23.37 -5.41
C THR A 811 0.09 22.16 -5.68
N ARG A 812 0.65 22.01 -6.90
CA ARG A 812 1.60 20.92 -7.22
C ARG A 812 2.90 21.00 -6.43
N SER A 813 3.32 22.21 -6.05
CA SER A 813 4.69 22.45 -5.60
C SER A 813 4.79 22.36 -4.10
N GLN A 814 5.79 21.63 -3.62
CA GLN A 814 6.07 21.54 -2.19
C GLN A 814 6.91 22.74 -1.72
N SER A 815 7.83 23.19 -2.57
CA SER A 815 8.58 24.44 -2.42
C SER A 815 7.95 25.57 -3.23
N TRP A 816 8.74 26.58 -3.60
CA TRP A 816 8.30 27.66 -4.48
C TRP A 816 7.93 27.10 -5.84
N SER A 817 6.79 27.54 -6.37
CA SER A 817 6.26 27.12 -7.67
C SER A 817 7.26 27.29 -8.81
N PHE A 818 8.04 28.38 -8.81
CA PHE A 818 9.05 28.68 -9.83
C PHE A 818 10.29 27.77 -9.77
N LEU A 819 10.61 27.17 -8.62
CA LEU A 819 11.79 26.29 -8.47
C LEU A 819 11.48 24.85 -8.90
N GLU A 820 10.23 24.44 -8.79
CA GLU A 820 9.80 23.09 -9.14
C GLU A 820 9.31 23.04 -10.58
N ARG A 821 10.19 22.61 -11.49
CA ARG A 821 9.90 22.57 -12.92
C ARG A 821 8.64 21.75 -13.22
N PRO A 822 7.63 22.35 -13.88
CA PRO A 822 6.43 21.63 -14.26
C PRO A 822 6.66 20.64 -15.40
N GLY A 823 5.78 19.64 -15.49
CA GLY A 823 5.76 18.71 -16.63
C GLY A 823 5.47 19.46 -17.94
N VAL A 824 6.10 19.00 -19.04
CA VAL A 824 5.94 19.61 -20.37
C VAL A 824 4.47 19.65 -20.79
N LEU A 825 3.74 18.55 -20.54
CA LEU A 825 2.32 18.44 -20.88
C LEU A 825 1.47 19.48 -20.14
N LEU A 826 1.73 19.70 -18.83
CA LEU A 826 1.01 20.71 -18.04
C LEU A 826 1.30 22.13 -18.56
N MET A 827 2.56 22.43 -18.89
CA MET A 827 2.91 23.73 -19.46
C MET A 827 2.23 23.99 -20.80
N CYS A 828 2.22 22.99 -21.68
CA CYS A 828 1.51 23.09 -22.96
C CYS A 828 0.01 23.31 -22.75
N ALA A 829 -0.62 22.56 -21.83
CA ALA A 829 -2.04 22.73 -21.52
C ALA A 829 -2.36 24.11 -20.96
N PHE A 830 -1.54 24.63 -20.04
CA PHE A 830 -1.65 25.99 -19.54
C PHE A 830 -1.55 27.02 -20.66
N VAL A 831 -0.50 26.95 -21.50
CA VAL A 831 -0.30 27.93 -22.58
C VAL A 831 -1.45 27.90 -23.58
N VAL A 832 -1.92 26.71 -23.98
CA VAL A 832 -3.03 26.58 -24.94
C VAL A 832 -4.33 27.14 -24.36
N ALA A 833 -4.68 26.75 -23.13
CA ALA A 833 -5.93 27.21 -22.54
C ALA A 833 -5.91 28.70 -22.21
N GLN A 834 -4.77 29.25 -21.78
CA GLN A 834 -4.63 30.68 -21.55
C GLN A 834 -4.57 31.50 -22.84
N LEU A 835 -4.03 30.94 -23.93
CA LEU A 835 -4.14 31.55 -25.25
C LEU A 835 -5.60 31.63 -25.67
N VAL A 836 -6.36 30.54 -25.55
CA VAL A 836 -7.80 30.52 -25.86
C VAL A 836 -8.58 31.51 -25.00
N ALA A 837 -8.36 31.54 -23.68
CA ALA A 837 -9.02 32.48 -22.79
C ALA A 837 -8.68 33.95 -23.13
N THR A 838 -7.41 34.24 -23.45
CA THR A 838 -6.99 35.59 -23.84
C THR A 838 -7.64 36.00 -25.18
N LEU A 839 -7.71 35.09 -26.16
CA LEU A 839 -8.36 35.36 -27.44
C LEU A 839 -9.86 35.62 -27.29
N ILE A 840 -10.55 34.86 -26.43
CA ILE A 840 -11.96 35.08 -26.12
C ILE A 840 -12.14 36.48 -25.50
N ALA A 841 -11.37 36.83 -24.47
CA ALA A 841 -11.50 38.14 -23.83
C ALA A 841 -11.19 39.32 -24.77
N VAL A 842 -10.22 39.15 -25.68
CA VAL A 842 -9.79 40.24 -26.57
C VAL A 842 -10.72 40.46 -27.75
N TYR A 843 -11.27 39.39 -28.34
CA TYR A 843 -11.95 39.45 -29.64
C TYR A 843 -13.41 39.03 -29.63
N ALA A 844 -13.91 38.39 -28.56
CA ALA A 844 -15.29 37.92 -28.56
C ALA A 844 -16.26 39.08 -28.31
N ASP A 845 -17.13 39.34 -29.29
CA ASP A 845 -18.31 40.19 -29.15
C ASP A 845 -19.55 39.28 -29.24
N ILE A 846 -20.00 38.76 -28.09
CA ILE A 846 -21.07 37.76 -28.00
C ILE A 846 -22.21 38.35 -27.19
N SER A 847 -23.25 38.82 -27.90
CA SER A 847 -24.40 39.49 -27.30
C SER A 847 -25.19 38.63 -26.33
N PHE A 848 -25.29 37.31 -26.55
CA PHE A 848 -26.00 36.41 -25.63
C PHE A 848 -25.21 36.09 -24.36
N ALA A 849 -23.89 36.26 -24.38
CA ALA A 849 -23.01 35.94 -23.25
C ALA A 849 -22.53 37.20 -22.50
N TYR A 850 -23.13 38.37 -22.81
CA TYR A 850 -22.86 39.67 -22.21
C TYR A 850 -21.35 39.98 -22.13
N ILE A 851 -20.65 39.75 -23.25
CA ILE A 851 -19.20 39.99 -23.39
C ILE A 851 -18.90 40.76 -24.67
N ASN A 852 -18.04 41.76 -24.53
CA ASN A 852 -17.47 42.56 -25.60
C ASN A 852 -15.94 42.61 -25.48
N GLY A 853 -15.25 42.57 -26.62
CA GLY A 853 -13.79 42.55 -26.69
C GLY A 853 -13.14 43.75 -26.01
N ILE A 854 -12.23 43.48 -25.07
CA ILE A 854 -11.51 44.52 -24.29
C ILE A 854 -10.21 44.99 -24.94
N GLY A 855 -9.72 44.27 -25.96
CA GLY A 855 -8.46 44.58 -26.64
C GLY A 855 -7.19 44.12 -25.90
N TRP A 856 -6.07 44.06 -26.63
CA TRP A 856 -4.78 43.54 -26.13
C TRP A 856 -4.14 44.38 -25.01
N GLY A 857 -4.40 45.69 -24.98
CA GLY A 857 -3.88 46.57 -23.94
C GLY A 857 -4.39 46.17 -22.55
N TRP A 858 -5.71 46.03 -22.41
CA TRP A 858 -6.34 45.53 -21.19
C TRP A 858 -5.93 44.10 -20.86
N ALA A 859 -5.85 43.21 -21.87
CA ALA A 859 -5.38 41.85 -21.65
C ALA A 859 -3.97 41.80 -21.03
N GLY A 860 -3.04 42.64 -21.50
CA GLY A 860 -1.70 42.76 -20.92
C GLY A 860 -1.70 43.23 -19.46
N VAL A 861 -2.57 44.19 -19.13
CA VAL A 861 -2.75 44.66 -17.74
C VAL A 861 -3.29 43.56 -16.84
N ILE A 862 -4.27 42.79 -17.31
CA ILE A 862 -4.86 41.67 -16.57
C ILE A 862 -3.84 40.55 -16.33
N TRP A 863 -3.02 40.24 -17.34
CA TRP A 863 -1.91 39.30 -17.21
C TRP A 863 -0.90 39.74 -16.15
N LEU A 864 -0.51 41.01 -16.17
CA LEU A 864 0.42 41.55 -15.19
C LEU A 864 -0.17 41.55 -13.78
N TYR A 865 -1.43 41.96 -13.63
CA TYR A 865 -2.14 41.90 -12.36
C TYR A 865 -2.15 40.46 -11.81
N SER A 866 -2.52 39.51 -12.66
CA SER A 866 -2.55 38.09 -12.31
C SER A 866 -1.19 37.56 -11.89
N LEU A 867 -0.12 37.96 -12.57
CA LEU A 867 1.26 37.55 -12.27
C LEU A 867 1.77 38.13 -10.94
N ILE A 868 1.38 39.36 -10.58
CA ILE A 868 1.76 39.98 -9.31
C ILE A 868 1.08 39.29 -8.14
N PHE A 869 -0.24 39.06 -8.23
CA PHE A 869 -1.01 38.41 -7.17
C PHE A 869 -0.82 36.89 -7.12
N TYR A 870 -0.15 36.31 -8.10
CA TYR A 870 0.31 34.94 -8.08
C TYR A 870 1.46 34.72 -7.07
N ILE A 871 2.42 35.63 -6.96
CA ILE A 871 3.62 35.45 -6.12
C ILE A 871 3.29 35.21 -4.63
N PRO A 872 2.35 35.95 -4.00
CA PRO A 872 1.98 35.71 -2.60
C PRO A 872 1.34 34.35 -2.32
N LEU A 873 0.82 33.64 -3.33
CA LEU A 873 0.19 32.33 -3.14
C LEU A 873 1.15 31.31 -2.53
N ASP A 874 2.42 31.31 -2.95
CA ASP A 874 3.43 30.42 -2.38
C ASP A 874 3.70 30.74 -0.90
N ILE A 875 3.70 32.03 -0.53
CA ILE A 875 3.88 32.47 0.86
C ILE A 875 2.69 32.01 1.71
N ILE A 876 1.47 32.20 1.21
CA ILE A 876 0.24 31.75 1.89
C ILE A 876 0.26 30.24 2.07
N LYS A 877 0.62 29.49 1.03
CA LYS A 877 0.79 28.03 1.08
C LYS A 877 1.75 27.62 2.20
N PHE A 878 2.91 28.27 2.32
CA PHE A 878 3.86 27.95 3.39
C PHE A 878 3.33 28.29 4.78
N ILE A 879 2.66 29.44 4.94
CA ILE A 879 2.06 29.85 6.21
C ILE A 879 1.01 28.83 6.66
N VAL A 880 0.11 28.42 5.76
CA VAL A 880 -0.96 27.47 6.09
C VAL A 880 -0.39 26.11 6.47
N ARG A 881 0.58 25.61 5.70
CA ARG A 881 1.25 24.34 6.02
C ARG A 881 1.98 24.38 7.35
N TYR A 882 2.68 25.48 7.64
CA TYR A 882 3.37 25.68 8.91
C TYR A 882 2.41 25.83 10.10
N ALA A 883 1.25 26.46 9.89
CA ALA A 883 0.22 26.57 10.93
C ALA A 883 -0.42 25.21 11.23
N LEU A 884 -0.62 24.38 10.19
CA LEU A 884 -1.23 23.06 10.29
C LEU A 884 -0.26 21.97 10.77
N SER A 885 1.07 22.13 10.58
CA SER A 885 2.08 21.15 11.02
C SER A 885 2.21 21.04 12.55
N GLY A 886 1.53 21.90 13.31
CA GLY A 886 1.59 21.91 14.77
C GLY A 886 2.88 22.49 15.35
N GLU A 887 3.93 22.70 14.54
CA GLU A 887 5.19 23.34 14.96
C GLU A 887 4.96 24.78 15.46
N ALA A 888 4.07 25.52 14.81
CA ALA A 888 3.66 26.86 15.25
C ALA A 888 3.03 26.84 16.66
N TRP A 889 2.20 25.83 16.94
CA TRP A 889 1.56 25.63 18.24
C TRP A 889 2.56 25.16 19.29
N ASN A 890 3.44 24.21 18.94
CA ASN A 890 4.51 23.73 19.82
C ASN A 890 5.44 24.88 20.23
N LEU A 891 5.85 25.73 19.30
CA LEU A 891 6.64 26.93 19.59
C LEU A 891 5.87 27.93 20.47
N LEU A 892 4.57 28.13 20.26
CA LEU A 892 3.74 29.02 21.09
C LEU A 892 3.52 28.47 22.51
N PHE A 893 3.30 27.16 22.66
CA PHE A 893 3.18 26.50 23.96
C PHE A 893 4.52 26.48 24.70
N ASP A 894 5.63 26.22 23.99
CA ASP A 894 6.98 26.32 24.55
C ASP A 894 7.35 27.77 24.91
N ARG A 895 6.90 28.78 24.15
CA ARG A 895 7.08 30.21 24.52
C ARG A 895 6.20 30.65 25.68
N LYS A 896 4.95 30.21 25.77
CA LYS A 896 4.06 30.50 26.91
C LYS A 896 4.58 29.84 28.19
N THR A 897 5.08 28.61 28.08
CA THR A 897 5.73 27.94 29.22
C THR A 897 7.10 28.56 29.56
N ALA A 898 7.80 29.18 28.60
CA ALA A 898 9.03 29.93 28.88
C ALA A 898 8.83 31.23 29.70
N PHE A 899 7.64 31.84 29.68
CA PHE A 899 7.34 33.03 30.51
C PHE A 899 6.89 32.67 31.94
N THR A 900 6.59 31.40 32.22
CA THR A 900 6.26 30.92 33.56
C THR A 900 7.22 29.81 33.95
N SER A 901 8.24 30.15 34.73
CA SER A 901 9.25 29.27 35.36
C SER A 901 10.56 29.02 34.60
N LYS A 902 11.48 30.00 34.64
CA LYS A 902 12.90 29.78 34.95
C LYS A 902 13.64 31.12 34.95
N LYS A 903 14.28 31.44 36.08
CA LYS A 903 14.92 32.75 36.32
C LYS A 903 16.35 32.87 35.76
N ASP A 904 16.92 31.81 35.20
CA ASP A 904 18.31 31.81 34.72
C ASP A 904 18.46 30.97 33.45
N TYR A 905 18.53 31.63 32.29
CA TYR A 905 18.77 30.96 31.01
C TYR A 905 20.28 30.76 30.80
N GLY A 906 20.70 29.51 30.57
CA GLY A 906 22.01 29.18 29.99
C GLY A 906 23.21 29.12 30.94
N LYS A 907 23.03 29.14 32.27
CA LYS A 907 24.13 28.91 33.24
C LYS A 907 24.40 27.42 33.44
N GLU A 908 23.35 26.59 33.51
CA GLU A 908 23.46 25.13 33.66
C GLU A 908 23.97 24.45 32.38
N ASP A 909 23.54 24.88 31.18
CA ASP A 909 24.02 24.31 29.91
C ASP A 909 25.51 24.61 29.66
N ARG A 910 25.99 25.78 30.10
CA ARG A 910 27.42 26.13 30.04
C ARG A 910 28.24 25.28 31.02
N ALA A 911 27.69 25.01 32.21
CA ALA A 911 28.32 24.11 33.17
C ALA A 911 28.34 22.65 32.67
N ALA A 912 27.26 22.16 32.06
CA ALA A 912 27.17 20.82 31.50
C ALA A 912 28.13 20.62 30.31
N LYS A 913 28.22 21.60 29.40
CA LYS A 913 29.20 21.59 28.30
C LYS A 913 30.66 21.64 28.80
N TRP A 914 30.92 22.42 29.85
CA TRP A 914 32.25 22.45 30.48
C TRP A 914 32.63 21.09 31.09
N VAL A 915 31.70 20.44 31.79
CA VAL A 915 31.90 19.09 32.37
C VAL A 915 32.06 18.03 31.28
N LEU A 916 31.29 18.09 30.19
CA LEU A 916 31.43 17.20 29.03
C LEU A 916 32.79 17.36 28.33
N SER A 917 33.26 18.61 28.18
CA SER A 917 34.57 18.88 27.60
C SER A 917 35.71 18.31 28.46
N GLN A 918 35.63 18.44 29.80
CA GLN A 918 36.60 17.85 30.72
C GLN A 918 36.59 16.32 30.69
N ARG A 919 35.42 15.68 30.54
CA ARG A 919 35.31 14.22 30.45
C ARG A 919 35.87 13.65 29.14
N SER A 920 35.74 14.38 28.03
CA SER A 920 36.33 13.99 26.75
C SER A 920 37.87 14.02 26.77
N LEU A 921 38.45 14.98 27.50
CA LEU A 921 39.91 15.10 27.70
C LEU A 921 40.51 13.98 28.56
N GLN A 922 39.68 13.27 29.35
CA GLN A 922 40.11 12.18 30.24
C GLN A 922 39.83 10.77 29.68
N GLY A 923 39.38 10.64 28.43
CA GLY A 923 39.28 9.34 27.74
C GLY A 923 38.20 8.39 28.26
N LEU A 924 37.18 8.88 28.97
CA LEU A 924 36.03 8.09 29.38
C LEU A 924 34.92 8.16 28.31
N MET A 925 34.48 7.01 27.78
CA MET A 925 33.39 6.93 26.80
C MET A 925 32.09 7.54 27.35
N THR A 926 31.44 8.34 26.52
CA THR A 926 30.12 8.93 26.78
C THR A 926 29.03 7.88 26.58
N ALA A 927 28.24 7.60 27.63
CA ALA A 927 26.94 6.95 27.46
C ALA A 927 25.94 7.96 26.90
N ASP A 928 25.21 7.56 25.87
CA ASP A 928 24.24 8.38 25.14
C ASP A 928 23.21 9.02 26.09
N LEU A 929 23.10 10.34 26.00
CA LEU A 929 22.01 11.10 26.60
C LEU A 929 21.03 11.48 25.50
N ASP A 930 19.91 10.77 25.48
CA ASP A 930 18.74 11.09 24.66
C ASP A 930 18.28 12.53 24.90
N PHE A 931 18.37 13.33 23.85
CA PHE A 931 17.71 14.62 23.74
C PHE A 931 16.26 14.40 23.35
N ASN A 932 15.38 14.11 24.31
CA ASN A 932 13.95 14.44 24.20
C ASN A 932 13.20 14.33 25.55
N GLY A 933 12.56 15.43 25.97
CA GLY A 933 11.29 15.41 26.70
C GLY A 933 11.27 15.04 28.20
N ARG A 934 11.23 16.07 29.06
CA ARG A 934 10.56 16.17 30.37
C ARG A 934 10.39 14.88 31.20
N LYS A 935 11.41 14.53 32.01
CA LYS A 935 11.20 13.87 33.31
C LYS A 935 11.42 14.88 34.45
N SER A 936 10.45 15.00 35.35
CA SER A 936 10.55 15.82 36.55
C SER A 936 11.73 15.34 37.41
N ARG A 937 12.53 16.27 37.94
CA ARG A 937 13.74 16.02 38.76
C ARG A 937 13.47 15.09 39.97
N SER A 938 12.21 14.99 40.43
CA SER A 938 11.80 14.06 41.49
C SER A 938 11.83 12.59 41.07
N SER A 939 11.52 12.28 39.80
CA SER A 939 11.52 10.89 39.32
C SER A 939 12.93 10.33 39.21
N LEU A 940 13.90 11.16 38.80
CA LEU A 940 15.28 10.73 38.60
C LEU A 940 16.00 10.45 39.94
N ILE A 941 15.69 11.23 40.99
CA ILE A 941 16.18 10.99 42.35
C ILE A 941 15.54 9.72 42.93
N ALA A 942 14.24 9.49 42.70
CA ALA A 942 13.56 8.27 43.11
C ALA A 942 14.13 7.02 42.39
N GLU A 943 14.44 7.14 41.10
CA GLU A 943 15.01 6.05 40.29
C GLU A 943 16.46 5.73 40.71
N GLN A 944 17.26 6.75 41.04
CA GLN A 944 18.60 6.57 41.61
C GLN A 944 18.56 6.00 43.03
N ALA A 945 17.60 6.41 43.86
CA ALA A 945 17.42 5.86 45.20
C ALA A 945 16.99 4.38 45.15
N ARG A 946 16.07 4.03 44.24
CA ARG A 946 15.65 2.64 44.00
C ARG A 946 16.80 1.77 43.54
N ARG A 947 17.59 2.22 42.54
CA ARG A 947 18.78 1.48 42.07
C ARG A 947 19.84 1.30 43.15
N ARG A 948 20.06 2.31 44.01
CA ARG A 948 20.99 2.18 45.15
C ARG A 948 20.50 1.20 46.20
N ALA A 949 19.20 1.20 46.50
CA ALA A 949 18.60 0.22 47.41
C ALA A 949 18.68 -1.21 46.86
N GLU A 950 18.52 -1.37 45.55
CA GLU A 950 18.56 -2.67 44.87
C GLU A 950 19.99 -3.23 44.79
N ILE A 951 20.99 -2.38 44.53
CA ILE A 951 22.42 -2.76 44.59
C ILE A 951 22.83 -3.11 46.02
N ALA A 952 22.36 -2.36 47.04
CA ALA A 952 22.64 -2.67 48.44
C ALA A 952 22.03 -4.03 48.86
N ARG A 953 20.79 -4.30 48.43
CA ARG A 953 20.09 -5.57 48.70
C ARG A 953 20.76 -6.76 48.01
N LEU A 954 21.24 -6.59 46.77
CA LEU A 954 21.99 -7.64 46.06
C LEU A 954 23.37 -7.90 46.71
N GLY A 955 23.99 -6.86 47.27
CA GLY A 955 25.22 -6.99 48.05
C GLY A 955 25.06 -7.81 49.34
N GLU A 956 23.92 -7.68 50.03
CA GLU A 956 23.58 -8.48 51.22
C GLU A 956 23.39 -9.98 50.91
N ILE A 957 22.87 -10.32 49.72
CA ILE A 957 22.55 -11.71 49.34
C ILE A 957 23.78 -12.45 48.80
N HIS A 958 24.68 -11.78 48.08
CA HIS A 958 25.76 -12.44 47.36
C HIS A 958 27.15 -12.33 47.99
N THR A 959 27.33 -11.53 49.04
CA THR A 959 28.63 -11.44 49.74
C THR A 959 28.57 -12.05 51.14
N LEU A 960 29.55 -12.90 51.44
CA LEU A 960 29.68 -13.57 52.75
C LEU A 960 29.77 -12.55 53.90
N ARG A 961 30.39 -11.40 53.63
CA ARG A 961 30.44 -10.25 54.56
C ARG A 961 29.07 -9.61 54.78
N GLY A 962 28.28 -9.39 53.73
CA GLY A 962 26.92 -8.84 53.83
C GLY A 962 25.97 -9.77 54.59
N HIS A 963 26.11 -11.08 54.39
CA HIS A 963 25.35 -12.08 55.14
C HIS A 963 25.70 -12.11 56.63
N VAL A 964 27.01 -12.02 56.96
CA VAL A 964 27.47 -11.96 58.36
C VAL A 964 27.03 -10.66 59.05
N GLU A 965 27.16 -9.51 58.39
CA GLU A 965 26.72 -8.21 58.93
C GLU A 965 25.20 -8.17 59.14
N SER A 966 24.41 -8.77 58.25
CA SER A 966 22.95 -8.92 58.37
C SER A 966 22.54 -9.80 59.56
N VAL A 967 23.18 -10.96 59.73
CA VAL A 967 22.90 -11.89 60.85
C VAL A 967 23.31 -11.28 62.19
N VAL A 968 24.41 -10.53 62.24
CA VAL A 968 24.89 -9.83 63.43
C VAL A 968 23.95 -8.69 63.85
N ARG A 969 23.42 -7.94 62.86
CA ARG A 969 22.37 -6.93 63.09
C ARG A 969 21.07 -7.54 63.61
N LEU A 970 20.64 -8.67 63.04
CA LEU A 970 19.43 -9.37 63.48
C LEU A 970 19.54 -9.95 64.89
N LYS A 971 20.76 -10.28 65.33
CA LYS A 971 21.03 -10.80 66.69
C LYS A 971 21.48 -9.74 67.71
N ASN A 972 21.52 -8.45 67.35
CA ASN A 972 21.96 -7.35 68.22
C ASN A 972 23.31 -7.59 68.92
N LEU A 973 24.28 -8.17 68.20
CA LEU A 973 25.64 -8.38 68.73
C LEU A 973 26.57 -7.22 68.34
N ASP A 974 27.38 -6.76 69.30
CA ASP A 974 28.26 -5.61 69.12
C ASP A 974 29.55 -6.01 68.37
N LEU A 975 29.75 -5.47 67.17
CA LEU A 975 30.81 -5.87 66.22
C LEU A 975 32.24 -5.62 66.73
N ASN A 976 32.40 -4.78 67.75
CA ASN A 976 33.71 -4.41 68.30
C ASN A 976 34.37 -5.50 69.17
N VAL A 977 33.66 -6.58 69.52
CA VAL A 977 34.20 -7.67 70.35
C VAL A 977 34.95 -8.73 69.53
N ILE A 978 34.74 -8.79 68.21
CA ILE A 978 35.26 -9.88 67.36
C ILE A 978 36.68 -9.58 66.82
N GLN A 979 37.15 -8.33 66.88
CA GLN A 979 38.45 -7.94 66.31
C GLN A 979 39.68 -8.31 67.16
N SER A 980 39.54 -8.89 68.36
CA SER A 980 40.67 -9.21 69.23
C SER A 980 41.11 -10.67 69.25
N ALA A 981 40.66 -11.50 68.31
CA ALA A 981 41.03 -12.92 68.28
C ALA A 981 41.31 -13.43 66.86
N HIS A 982 42.33 -12.90 66.18
CA HIS A 982 43.06 -13.63 65.13
C HIS A 982 44.44 -13.00 64.90
N THR A 983 45.33 -13.17 65.89
CA THR A 983 46.77 -13.32 65.67
C THR A 983 47.19 -14.66 66.25
N VAL A 984 47.25 -15.69 65.40
CA VAL A 984 48.25 -16.78 65.27
C VAL A 984 47.91 -17.51 63.98
#